data_AF-A0A545UL62-F1
#
_entry.id   AF-A0A545UL62-F1
#
_cell.length_a   1.000
_cell.length_b   1.000
_cell.length_c   1.000
_cell.angle_alpha   90.00
_cell.angle_beta   90.00
_cell.angle_gamma   90.00
#
_symmetry.space_group_name_H-M   'P 1'
#
loop_
_entity.id
_entity.type
_entity.pdbx_description
1 polymer ?
#
loop_
_entity_poly.entity_id
_entity_poly.type
_entity_poly.pdbx_seq_one_letter_code
_entity_poly.pdbx_strand_id
1 'polypeptide(L)'
;MDPFIHDPKFPFLFCGPCRWAIARAEVATHLSKHHQDISIVNRKAVAQAIEKVPDVVDTQAELIDYELPDREAPILHIHPPQTDGLRCRACPYVVRTVRNMQQHCREQHGWVNDWKRGRRMRVNVPSARQVPWTADIHCQRLFAGGPASHWFEVQKTAERPEQDGGSNSRTTDAEDNVCTFQNMMRDMGTTFQAMAAAEKIQEDDQKREANAWLGRVGWAQHLEGLHPKPLFEMGGPVQEDEGALQQLCESMERVLDAAKFACHRRRVGLATMFEINRREANKRASRPFDARMESDSWKRYKETWIQMICIIYRAEQMDDEKRPPYVMTDEQGDAWDAWESSAQARSQAACRQVQDEAQTRREAMYRSLTPNNTSAGSSASRSSTPATVAEAVDDDEFDRQGLAAMMQFLDHDIKDDEYSSAIISAMAVMGIEAEEGGWCGPMNYTPKMSAIIKVARMLAVYSAHQARKEDIRRVIDANRERRSAQGSDGVVLTEETAKQRVAGVFPRVRKMVRRFMTRIGEDSDQYPVLMEWILETRTYGMHIRFNTTAAPTVDWQGETLRFQQTKVEMTQLASMFHGMVDEARNMLEELALMEKGEIGQLPAIPWDSVEDDNSDQRDGYWFLADERNEWARAGEGYVMKRVVEQESTPRGRYLSRPDIINPWTLATFPKICCLRRCLAIPPGCRRVSGCDKKDKKIWQEISFINNAVISFDVIGEED
;
A
#
# COMPACT_ATOMS: atom_id res chain seq x y z
N MET A 1 26.73 -37.67 -28.65
CA MET A 1 26.28 -36.97 -29.87
C MET A 1 26.26 -35.47 -29.62
N ASP A 2 25.78 -35.00 -28.46
CA ASP A 2 26.00 -33.62 -27.98
C ASP A 2 27.47 -33.18 -28.15
N PRO A 3 27.78 -32.02 -28.78
CA PRO A 3 26.92 -30.90 -29.20
C PRO A 3 26.29 -30.96 -30.60
N PHE A 4 26.34 -32.12 -31.28
CA PHE A 4 25.87 -32.26 -32.66
C PHE A 4 24.43 -32.76 -32.77
N ILE A 5 23.70 -32.19 -33.74
CA ILE A 5 22.33 -32.52 -34.13
C ILE A 5 22.37 -33.10 -35.54
N HIS A 6 21.73 -34.25 -35.75
CA HIS A 6 21.54 -34.86 -37.06
C HIS A 6 20.06 -34.74 -37.45
N ASP A 7 19.76 -33.97 -38.50
CA ASP A 7 18.45 -33.91 -39.12
C ASP A 7 18.50 -34.78 -40.38
N PRO A 8 17.70 -35.87 -40.47
CA PRO A 8 17.72 -36.79 -41.61
C PRO A 8 17.46 -36.14 -42.98
N LYS A 9 16.93 -34.92 -43.01
CA LYS A 9 16.73 -34.15 -44.25
C LYS A 9 18.03 -33.66 -44.88
N PHE A 10 19.12 -33.58 -44.10
CA PHE A 10 20.38 -33.02 -44.55
C PHE A 10 21.50 -34.07 -44.44
N PRO A 11 22.38 -34.20 -45.44
CA PRO A 11 23.44 -35.21 -45.42
C PRO A 11 24.65 -34.79 -44.57
N PHE A 12 24.48 -33.90 -43.57
CA PHE A 12 25.54 -33.35 -42.73
C PHE A 12 25.03 -33.05 -41.30
N LEU A 13 25.94 -32.73 -40.38
CA LEU A 13 25.61 -32.51 -38.97
C LEU A 13 25.60 -31.02 -38.62
N PHE A 14 24.78 -30.62 -37.66
CA PHE A 14 24.78 -29.25 -37.12
C PHE A 14 25.38 -29.20 -35.72
N CYS A 15 26.28 -28.27 -35.45
CA CYS A 15 26.73 -27.99 -34.09
C CYS A 15 25.75 -27.02 -33.42
N GLY A 16 25.09 -27.42 -32.34
CA GLY A 16 24.08 -26.59 -31.64
C GLY A 16 24.64 -25.25 -31.14
N PRO A 17 25.77 -25.22 -30.40
CA PRO A 17 26.37 -23.98 -29.93
C PRO A 17 26.97 -23.11 -31.03
N CYS A 18 27.67 -23.71 -32.00
CA CYS A 18 28.34 -22.95 -33.06
C CYS A 18 27.42 -22.58 -34.23
N ARG A 19 26.26 -23.23 -34.37
CA ARG A 19 25.25 -23.00 -35.42
C ARG A 19 25.79 -23.06 -36.85
N TRP A 20 26.68 -24.02 -37.11
CA TRP A 20 27.21 -24.34 -38.45
C TRP A 20 26.97 -25.81 -38.80
N ALA A 21 26.84 -26.08 -40.10
CA ALA A 21 26.90 -27.42 -40.68
C ALA A 21 28.35 -27.92 -40.73
N ILE A 22 28.55 -29.22 -40.49
CA ILE A 22 29.86 -29.88 -40.31
C ILE A 22 29.81 -31.28 -40.95
N ALA A 23 30.82 -31.61 -41.77
CA ALA A 23 30.99 -32.94 -42.36
C ALA A 23 31.66 -33.92 -41.37
N ARG A 24 31.50 -35.23 -41.56
CA ARG A 24 31.95 -36.26 -40.60
C ARG A 24 33.45 -36.15 -40.27
N ALA A 25 34.31 -35.96 -41.26
CA ALA A 25 35.76 -35.84 -41.07
C ALA A 25 36.19 -34.55 -40.32
N GLU A 26 35.34 -33.53 -40.28
CA GLU A 26 35.61 -32.23 -39.65
C GLU A 26 35.21 -32.19 -38.17
N VAL A 27 34.47 -33.19 -37.69
CA VAL A 27 33.97 -33.25 -36.30
C VAL A 27 35.11 -33.20 -35.28
N ALA A 28 36.17 -33.99 -35.50
CA ALA A 28 37.30 -34.06 -34.57
C ALA A 28 38.11 -32.74 -34.56
N THR A 29 38.26 -32.09 -35.71
CA THR A 29 38.97 -30.81 -35.84
C THR A 29 38.11 -29.64 -35.34
N HIS A 30 36.79 -29.68 -35.51
CA HIS A 30 35.85 -28.71 -34.97
C HIS A 30 35.80 -28.76 -33.44
N LEU A 31 35.66 -29.96 -32.85
CA LEU A 31 35.69 -30.16 -31.40
C LEU A 31 37.00 -29.69 -30.77
N SER A 32 38.14 -29.86 -31.44
CA SER A 32 39.43 -29.41 -30.90
C SER A 32 39.60 -27.89 -30.92
N LYS A 33 39.02 -27.21 -31.91
CA LYS A 33 39.16 -25.75 -32.08
C LYS A 33 38.08 -24.95 -31.34
N HIS A 34 36.82 -25.36 -31.41
CA HIS A 34 35.67 -24.57 -30.93
C HIS A 34 35.08 -25.07 -29.61
N HIS A 35 35.40 -26.30 -29.19
CA HIS A 35 34.91 -26.89 -27.95
C HIS A 35 36.05 -27.31 -27.00
N GLN A 36 36.91 -26.34 -26.65
CA GLN A 36 38.03 -26.55 -25.75
C GLN A 36 37.58 -26.92 -24.31
N ASP A 37 36.34 -26.61 -23.97
CA ASP A 37 35.64 -26.90 -22.72
C ASP A 37 35.27 -28.38 -22.55
N ILE A 38 35.10 -29.13 -23.65
CA ILE A 38 34.80 -30.57 -23.60
C ILE A 38 36.10 -31.35 -23.36
N SER A 39 36.13 -32.28 -22.41
CA SER A 39 37.34 -33.07 -22.12
C SER A 39 37.80 -33.91 -23.32
N ILE A 40 39.11 -34.16 -23.43
CA ILE A 40 39.71 -34.94 -24.55
C ILE A 40 39.07 -36.34 -24.67
N VAL A 41 38.74 -36.97 -23.54
CA VAL A 41 38.08 -38.28 -23.49
C VAL A 41 36.67 -38.20 -24.09
N ASN A 42 35.91 -37.17 -23.72
CA ASN A 42 34.56 -36.97 -24.23
C ASN A 42 34.56 -36.57 -25.72
N ARG A 43 35.53 -35.79 -26.19
CA ARG A 43 35.67 -35.48 -27.63
C ARG A 43 35.87 -36.74 -28.46
N LYS A 44 36.72 -37.67 -28.00
CA LYS A 44 36.92 -38.97 -28.66
C LYS A 44 35.65 -39.81 -28.66
N ALA A 45 34.93 -39.87 -27.55
CA ALA A 45 33.66 -40.60 -27.45
C ALA A 45 32.58 -40.03 -28.39
N VAL A 46 32.50 -38.70 -28.52
CA VAL A 46 31.56 -38.03 -29.45
C VAL A 46 31.92 -38.30 -30.91
N ALA A 47 33.20 -38.21 -31.27
CA ALA A 47 33.66 -38.53 -32.63
C ALA A 47 33.36 -39.99 -33.01
N GLN A 48 33.61 -40.94 -32.10
CA GLN A 48 33.30 -42.37 -32.31
C GLN A 48 31.79 -42.65 -32.42
N ALA A 49 30.95 -41.89 -31.70
CA ALA A 49 29.51 -42.01 -31.80
C ALA A 49 28.98 -41.52 -33.15
N ILE A 50 29.58 -40.45 -33.70
CA ILE A 50 29.21 -39.86 -34.97
C ILE A 50 29.63 -40.73 -36.17
N GLU A 51 30.73 -41.47 -36.05
CA GLU A 51 31.20 -42.42 -37.06
C GLU A 51 30.17 -43.53 -37.37
N LYS A 52 29.25 -43.80 -36.42
CA LYS A 52 28.20 -44.81 -36.56
C LYS A 52 26.87 -44.27 -37.13
N VAL A 53 26.80 -42.98 -37.45
CA VAL A 53 25.58 -42.33 -37.96
C VAL A 53 25.49 -42.55 -39.48
N PRO A 54 24.42 -43.20 -39.99
CA PRO A 54 24.23 -43.38 -41.43
C PRO A 54 23.91 -42.04 -42.11
N ASP A 55 24.11 -41.98 -43.44
CA ASP A 55 23.67 -40.88 -44.32
C ASP A 55 24.30 -39.49 -44.06
N VAL A 56 25.50 -39.45 -43.47
CA VAL A 56 26.32 -38.23 -43.32
C VAL A 56 27.53 -38.27 -44.26
N VAL A 57 27.78 -37.19 -45.00
CA VAL A 57 28.96 -37.06 -45.88
C VAL A 57 30.26 -37.06 -45.09
N ASP A 58 31.29 -37.69 -45.65
CA ASP A 58 32.59 -37.78 -45.01
C ASP A 58 33.35 -36.46 -45.13
N THR A 59 33.36 -35.87 -46.32
CA THR A 59 34.09 -34.63 -46.61
C THR A 59 33.22 -33.57 -47.30
N GLN A 60 33.53 -32.29 -47.10
CA GLN A 60 32.85 -31.19 -47.81
C GLN A 60 33.07 -31.24 -49.33
N ALA A 61 34.04 -32.00 -49.83
CA ALA A 61 34.26 -32.19 -51.26
C ALA A 61 33.12 -32.99 -51.92
N GLU A 62 32.38 -33.80 -51.17
CA GLU A 62 31.19 -34.51 -51.65
C GLU A 62 29.98 -33.58 -51.82
N LEU A 63 30.06 -32.34 -51.33
CA LEU A 63 28.99 -31.34 -51.39
C LEU A 63 29.16 -30.32 -52.53
N ILE A 64 30.05 -30.57 -53.50
CA ILE A 64 30.30 -29.65 -54.63
C ILE A 64 29.04 -29.50 -55.50
N ASP A 65 28.31 -30.60 -55.72
CA ASP A 65 27.07 -30.63 -56.51
C ASP A 65 25.81 -30.58 -55.64
N TYR A 66 25.94 -30.24 -54.35
CA TYR A 66 24.79 -30.16 -53.45
C TYR A 66 23.96 -28.91 -53.73
N GLU A 67 22.69 -29.10 -54.12
CA GLU A 67 21.76 -28.00 -54.35
C GLU A 67 21.26 -27.42 -53.02
N LEU A 68 21.51 -26.13 -52.80
CA LEU A 68 21.04 -25.43 -51.61
C LEU A 68 19.52 -25.21 -51.68
N PRO A 69 18.80 -25.30 -50.55
CA PRO A 69 17.38 -24.97 -50.50
C PRO A 69 17.14 -23.53 -50.99
N ASP A 70 16.34 -23.34 -52.03
CA ASP A 70 16.03 -22.01 -52.57
C ASP A 70 14.59 -21.62 -52.22
N ARG A 71 14.41 -20.53 -51.45
CA ARG A 71 13.09 -20.01 -51.00
C ARG A 71 12.29 -21.02 -50.17
N GLU A 72 12.97 -21.83 -49.39
CA GLU A 72 12.36 -22.70 -48.39
C GLU A 72 12.28 -22.02 -47.02
N ALA A 73 11.65 -22.69 -46.05
CA ALA A 73 11.59 -22.22 -44.68
C ALA A 73 12.99 -22.12 -44.05
N PRO A 74 13.25 -21.14 -43.16
CA PRO A 74 14.52 -21.03 -42.45
C PRO A 74 14.94 -22.32 -41.73
N ILE A 75 16.19 -22.73 -41.89
CA ILE A 75 16.76 -23.87 -41.17
C ILE A 75 17.05 -23.43 -39.74
N LEU A 76 16.42 -24.10 -38.77
CA LEU A 76 16.47 -23.74 -37.34
C LEU A 76 17.81 -24.04 -36.67
N HIS A 77 18.61 -24.97 -37.23
CA HIS A 77 19.84 -25.46 -36.62
C HIS A 77 21.10 -24.65 -36.98
N ILE A 78 20.98 -23.62 -37.83
CA ILE A 78 22.06 -22.71 -38.23
C ILE A 78 21.81 -21.28 -37.73
N HIS A 79 22.70 -20.36 -38.07
CA HIS A 79 22.51 -18.95 -37.72
C HIS A 79 21.17 -18.40 -38.24
N PRO A 80 20.47 -17.53 -37.47
CA PRO A 80 19.22 -16.93 -37.90
C PRO A 80 19.34 -16.22 -39.25
N PRO A 81 18.26 -16.17 -40.06
CA PRO A 81 18.25 -15.49 -41.34
C PRO A 81 18.75 -14.05 -41.22
N GLN A 82 19.72 -13.70 -42.07
CA GLN A 82 20.23 -12.34 -42.16
C GLN A 82 19.33 -11.55 -43.12
N THR A 83 18.92 -10.34 -42.74
CA THR A 83 17.95 -9.51 -43.46
C THR A 83 18.59 -8.62 -44.54
N ASP A 84 19.91 -8.58 -44.60
CA ASP A 84 20.72 -7.74 -45.49
C ASP A 84 21.19 -8.48 -46.76
N GLY A 85 20.51 -9.57 -47.14
CA GLY A 85 20.85 -10.34 -48.33
C GLY A 85 20.52 -9.59 -49.62
N LEU A 86 21.39 -9.74 -50.63
CA LEU A 86 21.19 -9.26 -51.99
C LEU A 86 21.11 -10.48 -52.93
N ARG A 87 20.03 -10.61 -53.71
CA ARG A 87 19.87 -11.68 -54.71
C ARG A 87 20.03 -11.15 -56.12
N CYS A 88 20.86 -11.80 -56.94
CA CYS A 88 20.97 -11.50 -58.36
C CYS A 88 19.63 -11.75 -59.07
N ARG A 89 19.19 -10.86 -59.97
CA ARG A 89 17.93 -11.08 -60.72
C ARG A 89 18.07 -12.08 -61.86
N ALA A 90 19.30 -12.33 -62.32
CA ALA A 90 19.58 -13.20 -63.47
C ALA A 90 19.93 -14.64 -63.08
N CYS A 91 20.30 -14.90 -61.83
CA CYS A 91 20.62 -16.24 -61.35
C CYS A 91 20.35 -16.39 -59.83
N PRO A 92 20.36 -17.61 -59.27
CA PRO A 92 20.11 -17.85 -57.83
C PRO A 92 21.17 -17.31 -56.86
N TYR A 93 22.19 -16.58 -57.34
CA TYR A 93 23.31 -16.12 -56.52
C TYR A 93 22.88 -15.08 -55.47
N VAL A 94 23.24 -15.32 -54.21
CA VAL A 94 22.97 -14.44 -53.07
C VAL A 94 24.28 -14.03 -52.38
N VAL A 95 24.39 -12.76 -52.00
CA VAL A 95 25.49 -12.25 -51.17
C VAL A 95 25.03 -11.05 -50.35
N ARG A 96 25.67 -10.78 -49.21
CA ARG A 96 25.28 -9.68 -48.31
C ARG A 96 25.86 -8.32 -48.66
N THR A 97 26.98 -8.27 -49.41
CA THR A 97 27.69 -7.02 -49.71
C THR A 97 27.51 -6.62 -51.17
N VAL A 98 27.19 -5.34 -51.40
CA VAL A 98 27.04 -4.76 -52.75
C VAL A 98 28.30 -4.94 -53.60
N ARG A 99 29.50 -4.83 -53.01
CA ARG A 99 30.79 -5.00 -53.72
C ARG A 99 30.89 -6.38 -54.38
N ASN A 100 30.56 -7.44 -53.65
CA ASN A 100 30.62 -8.81 -54.16
C ASN A 100 29.50 -9.07 -55.18
N MET A 101 28.33 -8.47 -55.00
CA MET A 101 27.25 -8.56 -55.98
C MET A 101 27.63 -7.87 -57.30
N GLN A 102 28.23 -6.68 -57.24
CA GLN A 102 28.77 -5.98 -58.40
C GLN A 102 29.89 -6.74 -59.10
N GLN A 103 30.73 -7.46 -58.35
CA GLN A 103 31.75 -8.33 -58.93
C GLN A 103 31.12 -9.53 -59.64
N HIS A 104 30.17 -10.22 -59.00
CA HIS A 104 29.42 -11.31 -59.60
C HIS A 104 28.70 -10.87 -60.89
N CYS A 105 27.95 -9.76 -60.86
CA CYS A 105 27.26 -9.25 -62.04
C CYS A 105 28.24 -8.89 -63.17
N ARG A 106 29.44 -8.37 -62.84
CA ARG A 106 30.50 -8.08 -63.82
C ARG A 106 31.02 -9.33 -64.50
N GLU A 107 31.35 -10.35 -63.72
CA GLU A 107 32.02 -11.57 -64.18
C GLU A 107 31.05 -12.53 -64.88
N GLN A 108 29.85 -12.73 -64.32
CA GLN A 108 28.90 -13.75 -64.78
C GLN A 108 27.83 -13.20 -65.75
N HIS A 109 27.54 -11.90 -65.68
CA HIS A 109 26.48 -11.27 -66.47
C HIS A 109 26.98 -10.12 -67.33
N GLY A 110 28.30 -9.90 -67.40
CA GLY A 110 28.90 -8.83 -68.21
C GLY A 110 28.46 -7.42 -67.80
N TRP A 111 27.93 -7.25 -66.57
CA TRP A 111 27.38 -5.98 -66.11
C TRP A 111 28.49 -4.95 -65.95
N VAL A 112 28.42 -3.84 -66.69
CA VAL A 112 29.38 -2.73 -66.56
C VAL A 112 28.77 -1.64 -65.69
N ASN A 113 29.48 -1.26 -64.62
CA ASN A 113 29.08 -0.14 -63.79
C ASN A 113 29.22 1.17 -64.57
N ASP A 114 28.12 1.90 -64.71
CA ASP A 114 27.98 3.15 -65.45
C ASP A 114 28.57 4.37 -64.69
N TRP A 115 29.07 4.19 -63.47
CA TRP A 115 29.74 5.23 -62.68
C TRP A 115 31.27 5.26 -62.82
N LYS A 116 31.81 6.36 -63.37
CA LYS A 116 33.25 6.71 -63.32
C LYS A 116 33.56 7.49 -62.03
N ARG A 117 34.64 7.12 -61.32
CA ARG A 117 35.12 7.82 -60.12
C ARG A 117 35.52 9.27 -60.43
N GLY A 118 34.85 10.24 -59.80
CA GLY A 118 35.34 11.62 -59.65
C GLY A 118 34.36 12.73 -60.02
N ARG A 119 33.43 13.06 -59.12
CA ARG A 119 32.93 14.42 -58.81
C ARG A 119 31.85 14.33 -57.72
N ARG A 120 31.88 15.25 -56.74
CA ARG A 120 30.83 15.41 -55.72
C ARG A 120 29.57 16.01 -56.36
N MET A 121 28.39 15.52 -56.00
CA MET A 121 27.10 16.14 -56.33
C MET A 121 26.30 16.39 -55.06
N ARG A 122 25.69 17.58 -55.00
CA ARG A 122 24.78 18.05 -53.96
C ARG A 122 23.39 17.44 -54.15
N VAL A 123 22.83 16.97 -53.03
CA VAL A 123 21.42 16.94 -52.58
C VAL A 123 20.29 16.82 -53.64
N ASN A 124 19.62 15.66 -53.55
CA ASN A 124 18.19 15.37 -53.75
C ASN A 124 17.62 15.22 -55.18
N VAL A 125 17.67 13.97 -55.69
CA VAL A 125 16.60 13.38 -56.52
C VAL A 125 16.39 11.91 -56.09
N PRO A 126 15.19 11.53 -55.61
CA PRO A 126 14.81 10.16 -55.32
C PRO A 126 14.28 9.47 -56.60
N SER A 127 15.06 8.52 -57.12
CA SER A 127 14.53 7.50 -58.02
C SER A 127 15.36 6.23 -57.77
N ALA A 128 14.71 5.17 -57.30
CA ALA A 128 15.30 3.86 -57.13
C ALA A 128 15.79 3.35 -58.50
N ARG A 129 17.07 3.58 -58.81
CA ARG A 129 17.69 3.11 -60.06
C ARG A 129 17.65 1.58 -60.07
N GLN A 130 17.30 1.00 -61.21
CA GLN A 130 17.19 -0.45 -61.38
C GLN A 130 18.58 -1.09 -61.26
N VAL A 131 18.93 -1.52 -60.05
CA VAL A 131 20.08 -2.38 -59.80
C VAL A 131 19.75 -3.82 -60.26
N PRO A 132 20.73 -4.58 -60.76
CA PRO A 132 20.50 -5.95 -61.27
C PRO A 132 20.29 -7.00 -60.17
N TRP A 133 20.13 -6.58 -58.91
CA TRP A 133 19.84 -7.42 -57.76
C TRP A 133 18.64 -6.89 -56.98
N THR A 134 18.02 -7.74 -56.19
CA THR A 134 16.97 -7.39 -55.23
C THR A 134 17.60 -7.31 -53.84
N ALA A 135 17.37 -6.20 -53.13
CA ALA A 135 17.81 -6.01 -51.75
C ALA A 135 16.74 -6.49 -50.76
N ASP A 136 17.11 -6.56 -49.48
CA ASP A 136 16.23 -6.91 -48.36
C ASP A 136 15.66 -8.34 -48.41
N ILE A 137 16.42 -9.29 -48.99
CA ILE A 137 16.07 -10.71 -48.92
C ILE A 137 16.64 -11.34 -47.63
N HIS A 138 15.89 -12.29 -47.06
CA HIS A 138 16.37 -13.06 -45.92
C HIS A 138 17.26 -14.18 -46.44
N CYS A 139 18.48 -14.30 -45.92
CA CYS A 139 19.43 -15.30 -46.38
C CYS A 139 20.13 -16.03 -45.23
N GLN A 140 20.43 -17.31 -45.45
CA GLN A 140 21.18 -18.16 -44.53
C GLN A 140 22.39 -18.76 -45.24
N ARG A 141 23.32 -19.28 -44.43
CA ARG A 141 24.53 -19.96 -44.90
C ARG A 141 24.78 -21.19 -44.02
N LEU A 142 24.98 -22.35 -44.66
CA LEU A 142 25.15 -23.63 -43.97
C LEU A 142 26.54 -23.77 -43.33
N PHE A 143 27.60 -23.51 -44.08
CA PHE A 143 28.99 -23.73 -43.66
C PHE A 143 29.73 -22.40 -43.47
N ALA A 144 30.70 -22.36 -42.54
CA ALA A 144 31.52 -21.17 -42.30
C ALA A 144 32.46 -20.85 -43.49
N GLY A 145 32.88 -21.89 -44.23
CA GLY A 145 33.71 -21.83 -45.44
C GLY A 145 33.72 -23.18 -46.16
N GLY A 146 34.20 -23.22 -47.40
CA GLY A 146 34.24 -24.43 -48.25
C GLY A 146 33.24 -24.43 -49.41
N PRO A 147 33.17 -25.53 -50.20
CA PRO A 147 32.41 -25.61 -51.45
C PRO A 147 30.90 -25.32 -51.33
N ALA A 148 30.28 -25.64 -50.18
CA ALA A 148 28.86 -25.43 -49.92
C ALA A 148 28.57 -24.21 -49.01
N SER A 149 29.52 -23.27 -48.88
CA SER A 149 29.39 -22.08 -48.02
C SER A 149 28.67 -20.88 -48.68
N HIS A 150 27.88 -21.12 -49.71
CA HIS A 150 27.13 -20.06 -50.39
C HIS A 150 25.91 -19.60 -49.58
N TRP A 151 25.52 -18.35 -49.77
CA TRP A 151 24.26 -17.83 -49.19
C TRP A 151 23.09 -18.26 -50.07
N PHE A 152 21.96 -18.57 -49.45
CA PHE A 152 20.71 -18.91 -50.13
C PHE A 152 19.54 -18.14 -49.53
N GLU A 153 18.48 -17.90 -50.33
CA GLU A 153 17.28 -17.17 -49.91
C GLU A 153 16.34 -18.07 -49.10
N VAL A 154 15.79 -17.54 -48.00
CA VAL A 154 14.78 -18.20 -47.18
C VAL A 154 13.50 -17.38 -47.09
N GLN A 155 12.36 -18.03 -46.92
CA GLN A 155 11.07 -17.34 -46.81
C GLN A 155 11.04 -16.40 -45.61
N LYS A 156 10.43 -15.22 -45.80
CA LYS A 156 9.98 -14.40 -44.67
C LYS A 156 9.01 -15.27 -43.87
N THR A 157 9.27 -15.46 -42.58
CA THR A 157 8.32 -16.12 -41.67
C THR A 157 7.02 -15.34 -41.71
N ALA A 158 6.06 -15.78 -42.53
CA ALA A 158 4.75 -15.18 -42.65
C ALA A 158 3.88 -15.76 -41.54
N GLU A 159 3.53 -14.92 -40.57
CA GLU A 159 2.35 -15.11 -39.75
C GLU A 159 1.15 -15.31 -40.68
N ARG A 160 0.41 -16.41 -40.49
CA ARG A 160 -0.83 -16.67 -41.24
C ARG A 160 -1.92 -15.66 -40.81
N PRO A 161 -2.84 -15.33 -41.73
CA PRO A 161 -3.50 -14.04 -41.75
C PRO A 161 -4.86 -14.04 -41.05
N GLU A 162 -5.18 -12.95 -40.35
CA GLU A 162 -6.55 -12.44 -40.28
C GLU A 162 -6.59 -10.98 -40.75
N GLN A 163 -7.68 -10.67 -41.43
CA GLN A 163 -7.80 -9.64 -42.45
C GLN A 163 -8.22 -8.29 -41.88
N ASP A 164 -7.79 -7.27 -42.64
CA ASP A 164 -8.38 -5.95 -42.82
C ASP A 164 -8.20 -4.88 -41.74
N GLY A 165 -7.41 -3.86 -42.12
CA GLY A 165 -7.73 -2.47 -41.81
C GLY A 165 -6.60 -1.64 -41.21
N GLY A 166 -5.87 -0.90 -42.05
CA GLY A 166 -5.36 0.41 -41.64
C GLY A 166 -3.84 0.55 -41.52
N SER A 167 -3.25 1.19 -42.52
CA SER A 167 -2.01 1.96 -42.37
C SER A 167 -2.11 2.92 -41.18
N ASN A 168 -1.25 2.76 -40.16
CA ASN A 168 -0.49 3.86 -39.55
C ASN A 168 0.54 3.40 -38.51
N SER A 169 1.68 4.09 -38.51
CA SER A 169 2.66 4.28 -37.42
C SER A 169 3.59 3.14 -37.00
N ARG A 170 4.88 3.27 -37.36
CA ARG A 170 6.02 2.60 -36.71
C ARG A 170 6.40 3.22 -35.35
N THR A 171 5.45 3.83 -34.65
CA THR A 171 5.62 4.35 -33.28
C THR A 171 4.71 3.68 -32.26
N THR A 172 3.71 2.91 -32.71
CA THR A 172 2.72 2.30 -31.81
C THR A 172 3.21 1.02 -31.15
N ASP A 173 4.16 0.26 -31.73
CA ASP A 173 4.61 -1.00 -31.10
C ASP A 173 5.38 -0.77 -29.79
N ALA A 174 6.16 0.32 -29.70
CA ALA A 174 6.85 0.68 -28.45
C ALA A 174 5.88 1.25 -27.40
N GLU A 175 4.94 2.11 -27.83
CA GLU A 175 3.92 2.72 -26.95
C GLU A 175 2.87 1.69 -26.48
N ASP A 176 2.47 0.73 -27.32
CA ASP A 176 1.59 -0.38 -26.96
C ASP A 176 2.29 -1.38 -26.04
N ASN A 177 3.58 -1.65 -26.21
CA ASN A 177 4.34 -2.47 -25.28
C ASN A 177 4.52 -1.77 -23.91
N VAL A 178 4.74 -0.44 -23.91
CA VAL A 178 4.75 0.37 -22.67
C VAL A 178 3.38 0.34 -22.00
N CYS A 179 2.30 0.55 -22.74
CA CYS A 179 0.93 0.52 -22.24
C CYS A 179 0.56 -0.86 -21.68
N THR A 180 0.92 -1.94 -22.39
CA THR A 180 0.67 -3.32 -21.96
C THR A 180 1.44 -3.66 -20.69
N PHE A 181 2.70 -3.25 -20.58
CA PHE A 181 3.49 -3.44 -19.36
C PHE A 181 3.01 -2.55 -18.20
N GLN A 182 2.60 -1.31 -18.47
CA GLN A 182 1.97 -0.42 -17.48
C GLN A 182 0.65 -1.00 -16.96
N ASN A 183 -0.17 -1.58 -17.84
CA ASN A 183 -1.41 -2.26 -17.46
C ASN A 183 -1.11 -3.52 -16.63
N MET A 184 -0.09 -4.31 -17.00
CA MET A 184 0.34 -5.49 -16.24
C MET A 184 0.90 -5.12 -14.86
N MET A 185 1.69 -4.05 -14.74
CA MET A 185 2.20 -3.56 -13.45
C MET A 185 1.10 -2.93 -12.61
N ARG A 186 0.11 -2.27 -13.24
CA ARG A 186 -1.09 -1.80 -12.54
C ARG A 186 -1.91 -2.98 -12.03
N ASP A 187 -2.05 -4.05 -12.82
CA ASP A 187 -2.73 -5.28 -12.42
C ASP A 187 -1.96 -6.06 -11.34
N MET A 188 -0.63 -6.01 -11.36
CA MET A 188 0.22 -6.49 -10.27
C MET A 188 0.10 -5.63 -9.02
N GLY A 189 -0.03 -4.31 -9.17
CA GLY A 189 -0.27 -3.37 -8.08
C GLY A 189 -1.64 -3.57 -7.43
N THR A 190 -2.70 -3.76 -8.23
CA THR A 190 -4.05 -4.06 -7.73
C THR A 190 -4.12 -5.43 -7.08
N THR A 191 -3.47 -6.45 -7.64
CA THR A 191 -3.37 -7.78 -6.99
C THR A 191 -2.55 -7.73 -5.71
N PHE A 192 -1.48 -6.94 -5.65
CA PHE A 192 -0.72 -6.72 -4.42
C PHE A 192 -1.55 -5.98 -3.35
N GLN A 193 -2.27 -4.91 -3.74
CA GLN A 193 -3.21 -4.23 -2.86
C GLN A 193 -4.33 -5.17 -2.38
N ALA A 194 -4.81 -6.07 -3.24
CA ALA A 194 -5.80 -7.08 -2.87
C ALA A 194 -5.22 -8.14 -1.92
N MET A 195 -3.96 -8.54 -2.10
CA MET A 195 -3.26 -9.46 -1.19
C MET A 195 -2.98 -8.80 0.17
N ALA A 196 -2.53 -7.54 0.19
CA ALA A 196 -2.33 -6.76 1.41
C ALA A 196 -3.67 -6.51 2.14
N ALA A 197 -4.75 -6.24 1.39
CA ALA A 197 -6.09 -6.14 1.96
C ALA A 197 -6.63 -7.47 2.51
N ALA A 198 -6.17 -8.60 1.97
CA ALA A 198 -6.47 -9.94 2.46
C ALA A 198 -5.51 -10.42 3.56
N GLU A 199 -4.49 -9.63 3.92
CA GLU A 199 -3.59 -9.95 5.02
C GLU A 199 -4.31 -9.73 6.36
N LYS A 200 -4.15 -10.69 7.26
CA LYS A 200 -4.70 -10.64 8.62
C LYS A 200 -3.65 -10.11 9.57
N ILE A 201 -4.09 -9.40 10.61
CA ILE A 201 -3.23 -8.97 11.71
C ILE A 201 -2.61 -10.22 12.32
N GLN A 202 -1.27 -10.23 12.41
CA GLN A 202 -0.51 -11.28 13.09
C GLN A 202 -0.12 -10.78 14.47
N GLU A 203 -0.02 -11.70 15.44
CA GLU A 203 0.55 -11.41 16.75
C GLU A 203 1.98 -10.83 16.58
N ASP A 204 2.28 -9.82 17.39
CA ASP A 204 3.61 -9.20 17.42
C ASP A 204 4.63 -10.20 18.02
N ASP A 205 5.60 -10.65 17.22
CA ASP A 205 6.71 -11.45 17.74
C ASP A 205 7.65 -10.52 18.53
N GLN A 206 7.34 -10.31 19.80
CA GLN A 206 8.09 -9.44 20.73
C GLN A 206 9.59 -9.80 20.82
N LYS A 207 9.99 -11.01 20.40
CA LYS A 207 11.41 -11.43 20.36
C LYS A 207 12.14 -10.93 19.11
N ARG A 208 11.40 -10.49 18.09
CA ARG A 208 11.87 -10.13 16.76
C ARG A 208 11.62 -8.66 16.45
N GLU A 209 10.48 -8.12 16.84
CA GLU A 209 10.13 -6.70 16.70
C GLU A 209 9.91 -6.09 18.08
N ALA A 210 10.98 -5.56 18.68
CA ALA A 210 10.92 -4.98 20.02
C ALA A 210 10.26 -3.58 20.00
N ASN A 211 9.01 -3.48 19.53
CA ASN A 211 8.25 -2.25 19.69
C ASN A 211 7.63 -2.21 21.09
N ALA A 212 8.38 -1.61 22.03
CA ALA A 212 7.97 -1.52 23.44
C ALA A 212 6.59 -0.85 23.63
N TRP A 213 6.18 0.03 22.70
CA TRP A 213 4.83 0.59 22.68
C TRP A 213 3.79 -0.48 22.35
N LEU A 214 3.96 -1.23 21.24
CA LEU A 214 3.04 -2.31 20.85
C LEU A 214 2.97 -3.44 21.88
N GLY A 215 4.11 -3.80 22.49
CA GLY A 215 4.12 -4.75 23.59
C GLY A 215 3.38 -4.25 24.84
N ARG A 216 3.36 -2.93 25.12
CA ARG A 216 2.61 -2.38 26.25
C ARG A 216 1.12 -2.25 25.96
N VAL A 217 0.76 -1.83 24.75
CA VAL A 217 -0.66 -1.66 24.39
C VAL A 217 -1.30 -3.01 24.12
N GLY A 218 -0.66 -3.91 23.37
CA GLY A 218 -1.22 -5.22 23.05
C GLY A 218 -2.20 -5.24 21.87
N TRP A 219 -2.30 -4.16 21.07
CA TRP A 219 -3.27 -4.06 19.98
C TRP A 219 -3.16 -5.18 18.94
N ALA A 220 -1.94 -5.58 18.58
CA ALA A 220 -1.72 -6.65 17.61
C ALA A 220 -2.18 -8.03 18.12
N GLN A 221 -2.06 -8.27 19.42
CA GLN A 221 -2.54 -9.48 20.06
C GLN A 221 -4.07 -9.49 20.14
N HIS A 222 -4.67 -8.36 20.53
CA HIS A 222 -6.13 -8.22 20.63
C HIS A 222 -6.85 -8.40 19.28
N LEU A 223 -6.29 -7.82 18.22
CA LEU A 223 -6.91 -7.81 16.89
C LEU A 223 -6.38 -8.94 15.98
N GLU A 224 -5.69 -9.94 16.55
CA GLU A 224 -5.10 -11.04 15.80
C GLU A 224 -6.16 -11.78 14.96
N GLY A 225 -5.82 -12.09 13.71
CA GLY A 225 -6.69 -12.84 12.80
C GLY A 225 -7.78 -12.02 12.09
N LEU A 226 -7.92 -10.74 12.44
CA LEU A 226 -8.82 -9.77 11.79
C LEU A 226 -8.12 -9.03 10.65
N HIS A 227 -8.90 -8.44 9.74
CA HIS A 227 -8.37 -7.67 8.61
C HIS A 227 -8.21 -6.18 8.97
N PRO A 228 -7.03 -5.55 8.78
CA PRO A 228 -6.78 -4.17 9.17
C PRO A 228 -7.71 -3.15 8.48
N LYS A 229 -7.95 -3.33 7.17
CA LYS A 229 -8.69 -2.36 6.36
C LYS A 229 -10.16 -2.21 6.78
N PRO A 230 -10.96 -3.30 6.89
CA PRO A 230 -12.32 -3.19 7.43
C PRO A 230 -12.35 -2.57 8.82
N LEU A 231 -11.39 -2.91 9.68
CA LEU A 231 -11.33 -2.35 11.03
C LEU A 231 -11.08 -0.84 11.01
N PHE A 232 -10.13 -0.39 10.21
CA PHE A 232 -9.85 1.03 10.02
C PHE A 232 -11.08 1.79 9.49
N GLU A 233 -11.76 1.22 8.49
CA GLU A 233 -12.98 1.80 7.90
C GLU A 233 -14.11 1.98 8.93
N MET A 234 -14.16 1.18 10.00
CA MET A 234 -15.12 1.37 11.10
C MET A 234 -14.96 2.72 11.80
N GLY A 235 -13.74 3.29 11.84
CA GLY A 235 -13.48 4.61 12.38
C GLY A 235 -13.72 5.76 11.40
N GLY A 236 -14.13 5.46 10.17
CA GLY A 236 -14.36 6.45 9.11
C GLY A 236 -15.56 7.37 9.36
N PRO A 237 -15.73 8.42 8.53
CA PRO A 237 -16.88 9.32 8.62
C PRO A 237 -18.21 8.57 8.42
N VAL A 238 -19.29 9.14 8.97
CA VAL A 238 -20.65 8.61 8.83
C VAL A 238 -21.09 8.68 7.37
N GLN A 239 -21.69 7.61 6.86
CA GLN A 239 -22.21 7.51 5.50
C GLN A 239 -23.67 7.98 5.41
N GLU A 240 -24.15 8.33 4.21
CA GLU A 240 -25.49 8.88 3.99
C GLU A 240 -26.62 7.89 4.33
N ASP A 241 -26.36 6.59 4.24
CA ASP A 241 -27.29 5.51 4.55
C ASP A 241 -27.33 5.15 6.05
N GLU A 242 -26.34 5.61 6.83
CA GLU A 242 -26.22 5.32 8.27
C GLU A 242 -27.00 6.33 9.13
N GLY A 243 -28.30 6.50 8.85
CA GLY A 243 -29.14 7.51 9.51
C GLY A 243 -29.23 7.38 11.04
N ALA A 244 -29.19 6.15 11.59
CA ALA A 244 -29.15 5.93 13.03
C ALA A 244 -27.81 6.35 13.64
N LEU A 245 -26.68 5.99 13.00
CA LEU A 245 -25.35 6.43 13.42
C LEU A 245 -25.23 7.96 13.37
N GLN A 246 -25.80 8.60 12.36
CA GLN A 246 -25.85 10.07 12.30
C GLN A 246 -26.56 10.65 13.53
N GLN A 247 -27.72 10.10 13.93
CA GLN A 247 -28.43 10.53 15.13
C GLN A 247 -27.58 10.33 16.41
N LEU A 248 -26.89 9.19 16.54
CA LEU A 248 -25.99 8.91 17.68
C LEU A 248 -24.84 9.91 17.75
N CYS A 249 -24.17 10.17 16.62
CA CYS A 249 -23.06 11.11 16.53
C CYS A 249 -23.50 12.55 16.87
N GLU A 250 -24.62 13.01 16.31
CA GLU A 250 -25.19 14.33 16.61
C GLU A 250 -25.59 14.48 18.08
N SER A 251 -26.20 13.44 18.66
CA SER A 251 -26.51 13.40 20.09
C SER A 251 -25.26 13.47 20.95
N MET A 252 -24.23 12.67 20.61
CA MET A 252 -22.98 12.72 21.33
C MET A 252 -22.33 14.10 21.26
N GLU A 253 -22.32 14.76 20.10
CA GLU A 253 -21.78 16.12 20.00
C GLU A 253 -22.49 17.10 20.94
N ARG A 254 -23.83 17.06 21.01
CA ARG A 254 -24.60 17.87 21.96
C ARG A 254 -24.27 17.53 23.41
N VAL A 255 -24.14 16.24 23.75
CA VAL A 255 -23.75 15.77 25.08
C VAL A 255 -22.36 16.28 25.45
N LEU A 256 -21.39 16.22 24.52
CA LEU A 256 -20.03 16.72 24.72
C LEU A 256 -20.01 18.23 24.98
N ASP A 257 -20.73 19.00 24.17
CA ASP A 257 -20.81 20.45 24.33
C ASP A 257 -21.50 20.83 25.65
N ALA A 258 -22.58 20.13 26.02
CA ALA A 258 -23.24 20.29 27.31
C ALA A 258 -22.33 19.91 28.48
N ALA A 259 -21.50 18.87 28.34
CA ALA A 259 -20.57 18.43 29.37
C ALA A 259 -19.43 19.41 29.59
N LYS A 260 -18.84 19.93 28.51
CA LYS A 260 -17.85 21.02 28.57
C LYS A 260 -18.44 22.25 29.23
N PHE A 261 -19.67 22.61 28.89
CA PHE A 261 -20.37 23.75 29.49
C PHE A 261 -20.72 23.54 30.97
N ALA A 262 -21.09 22.32 31.38
CA ALA A 262 -21.32 21.98 32.79
C ALA A 262 -20.06 22.15 33.65
N CYS A 263 -18.88 22.00 33.05
CA CYS A 263 -17.60 22.19 33.75
C CYS A 263 -17.21 23.66 33.97
N HIS A 264 -18.05 24.62 33.60
CA HIS A 264 -17.75 26.03 33.80
C HIS A 264 -17.75 26.41 35.30
N ARG A 265 -16.80 27.26 35.73
CA ARG A 265 -16.60 27.67 37.14
C ARG A 265 -17.85 28.24 37.84
N ARG A 266 -18.81 28.79 37.08
CA ARG A 266 -20.06 29.34 37.61
C ARG A 266 -21.11 28.27 37.94
N ARG A 267 -20.98 27.05 37.41
CA ARG A 267 -21.93 25.94 37.60
C ARG A 267 -21.45 24.94 38.65
N VAL A 268 -20.14 24.69 38.69
CA VAL A 268 -19.55 23.67 39.55
C VAL A 268 -18.42 24.28 40.39
N GLY A 269 -18.49 24.03 41.70
CA GLY A 269 -17.55 24.58 42.68
C GLY A 269 -16.12 24.05 42.52
N LEU A 270 -15.15 24.84 43.01
CA LEU A 270 -13.72 24.55 42.89
C LEU A 270 -13.32 23.21 43.53
N ALA A 271 -13.96 22.81 44.64
CA ALA A 271 -13.72 21.53 45.29
C ALA A 271 -13.98 20.34 44.35
N THR A 272 -15.07 20.38 43.59
CA THR A 272 -15.41 19.37 42.58
C THR A 272 -14.38 19.34 41.45
N MET A 273 -13.88 20.52 41.04
CA MET A 273 -12.85 20.62 40.01
C MET A 273 -11.50 20.04 40.45
N PHE A 274 -11.14 20.16 41.74
CA PHE A 274 -9.99 19.46 42.29
C PHE A 274 -10.21 17.95 42.40
N GLU A 275 -11.43 17.54 42.72
CA GLU A 275 -11.76 16.12 42.88
C GLU A 275 -11.73 15.39 41.53
N ILE A 276 -12.36 15.93 40.48
CA ILE A 276 -12.37 15.29 39.16
C ILE A 276 -10.99 15.25 38.50
N ASN A 277 -10.10 16.19 38.86
CA ASN A 277 -8.74 16.22 38.32
C ASN A 277 -7.75 15.27 39.02
N ARG A 278 -8.22 14.44 39.96
CA ARG A 278 -7.37 13.43 40.59
C ARG A 278 -6.85 12.44 39.54
N ARG A 279 -5.67 11.89 39.83
CA ARG A 279 -5.03 10.83 39.03
C ARG A 279 -4.87 9.57 39.87
N GLU A 280 -4.51 9.73 41.13
CA GLU A 280 -4.43 8.67 42.15
C GLU A 280 -5.56 8.88 43.16
N ALA A 281 -6.17 7.81 43.65
CA ALA A 281 -7.29 7.88 44.59
C ALA A 281 -6.92 8.57 45.91
N ASN A 282 -5.73 8.30 46.44
CA ASN A 282 -5.23 8.80 47.73
C ASN A 282 -4.63 10.23 47.64
N LYS A 283 -4.27 10.72 46.45
CA LYS A 283 -3.58 11.99 46.26
C LYS A 283 -4.50 13.07 45.69
N ARG A 284 -4.49 14.26 46.31
CA ARG A 284 -5.24 15.41 45.79
C ARG A 284 -4.55 15.99 44.56
N ALA A 285 -5.32 16.39 43.56
CA ALA A 285 -4.79 17.10 42.40
C ALA A 285 -4.13 18.42 42.80
N SER A 286 -3.00 18.75 42.18
CA SER A 286 -2.27 20.01 42.42
C SER A 286 -2.97 21.23 41.83
N ARG A 287 -3.75 21.05 40.76
CA ARG A 287 -4.50 22.10 40.07
C ARG A 287 -5.95 21.65 39.86
N PRO A 288 -6.91 22.58 39.85
CA PRO A 288 -8.28 22.26 39.48
C PRO A 288 -8.35 21.83 38.00
N PHE A 289 -9.32 21.00 37.65
CA PHE A 289 -9.63 20.68 36.26
C PHE A 289 -9.94 21.95 35.46
N ASP A 290 -9.39 22.03 34.25
CA ASP A 290 -9.65 23.15 33.33
C ASP A 290 -10.28 22.63 32.05
N ALA A 291 -11.56 22.96 31.86
CA ALA A 291 -12.33 22.63 30.68
C ALA A 291 -12.13 23.61 29.51
N ARG A 292 -11.41 24.72 29.73
CA ARG A 292 -11.11 25.68 28.67
C ARG A 292 -10.09 25.08 27.70
N MET A 293 -10.34 25.32 26.43
CA MET A 293 -9.54 24.84 25.31
C MET A 293 -9.90 25.63 24.06
N GLU A 294 -8.96 25.70 23.13
CA GLU A 294 -9.15 26.27 21.81
C GLU A 294 -10.20 25.49 21.01
N SER A 295 -10.82 26.15 20.02
CA SER A 295 -11.82 25.56 19.14
C SER A 295 -11.28 24.31 18.45
N ASP A 296 -10.06 24.37 17.94
CA ASP A 296 -9.47 23.32 17.12
C ASP A 296 -9.12 22.10 17.97
N SER A 297 -8.59 22.35 19.17
CA SER A 297 -8.37 21.30 20.17
C SER A 297 -9.69 20.62 20.57
N TRP A 298 -10.78 21.39 20.72
CA TRP A 298 -12.08 20.83 21.03
C TRP A 298 -12.65 19.99 19.89
N LYS A 299 -12.50 20.45 18.65
CA LYS A 299 -12.93 19.71 17.46
C LYS A 299 -12.26 18.33 17.41
N ARG A 300 -10.93 18.26 17.57
CA ARG A 300 -10.17 16.99 17.61
C ARG A 300 -10.64 16.06 18.73
N TYR A 301 -11.02 16.62 19.88
CA TYR A 301 -11.52 15.82 21.00
C TYR A 301 -12.89 15.24 20.72
N LYS A 302 -13.79 16.01 20.08
CA LYS A 302 -15.08 15.50 19.59
C LYS A 302 -14.84 14.39 18.57
N GLU A 303 -14.01 14.64 17.56
CA GLU A 303 -13.65 13.65 16.53
C GLU A 303 -13.15 12.33 17.16
N THR A 304 -12.31 12.40 18.20
CA THR A 304 -11.83 11.20 18.92
C THR A 304 -12.97 10.38 19.53
N TRP A 305 -13.97 11.03 20.14
CA TRP A 305 -15.11 10.33 20.75
C TRP A 305 -16.13 9.84 19.73
N ILE A 306 -16.39 10.64 18.70
CA ILE A 306 -17.25 10.25 17.59
C ILE A 306 -16.65 9.05 16.86
N GLN A 307 -15.33 9.02 16.65
CA GLN A 307 -14.65 7.86 16.07
C GLN A 307 -14.86 6.58 16.90
N MET A 308 -14.77 6.65 18.23
CA MET A 308 -15.07 5.50 19.10
C MET A 308 -16.52 5.03 18.96
N ILE A 309 -17.49 5.95 18.85
CA ILE A 309 -18.90 5.61 18.67
C ILE A 309 -19.14 4.96 17.31
N CYS A 310 -18.55 5.48 16.24
CA CYS A 310 -18.61 4.85 14.92
C CYS A 310 -18.06 3.42 14.96
N ILE A 311 -16.93 3.21 15.64
CA ILE A 311 -16.32 1.88 15.78
C ILE A 311 -17.24 0.94 16.53
N ILE A 312 -17.77 1.34 17.70
CA ILE A 312 -18.65 0.50 18.50
C ILE A 312 -19.93 0.17 17.73
N TYR A 313 -20.59 1.17 17.15
CA TYR A 313 -21.81 0.95 16.38
C TYR A 313 -21.58 0.00 15.20
N ARG A 314 -20.53 0.22 14.40
CA ARG A 314 -20.25 -0.65 13.24
C ARG A 314 -19.80 -2.05 13.66
N ALA A 315 -19.07 -2.17 14.77
CA ALA A 315 -18.67 -3.46 15.32
C ALA A 315 -19.88 -4.29 15.78
N GLU A 316 -20.92 -3.67 16.38
CA GLU A 316 -22.15 -4.37 16.77
C GLU A 316 -23.01 -4.82 15.57
N GLN A 317 -22.83 -4.21 14.38
CA GLN A 317 -23.50 -4.66 13.15
C GLN A 317 -22.75 -5.78 12.41
N MET A 318 -21.54 -6.12 12.85
CA MET A 318 -20.68 -7.12 12.21
C MET A 318 -20.88 -8.51 12.81
N ASP A 319 -20.58 -9.53 12.02
CA ASP A 319 -20.49 -10.91 12.51
C ASP A 319 -19.46 -11.00 13.65
N ASP A 320 -19.75 -11.79 14.68
CA ASP A 320 -18.88 -12.00 15.85
C ASP A 320 -17.44 -12.39 15.48
N GLU A 321 -17.26 -13.13 14.38
CA GLU A 321 -15.94 -13.57 13.90
C GLU A 321 -15.09 -12.45 13.28
N LYS A 322 -15.72 -11.34 12.87
CA LYS A 322 -15.08 -10.23 12.15
C LYS A 322 -14.94 -8.98 13.01
N ARG A 323 -15.72 -8.86 14.09
CA ARG A 323 -15.67 -7.71 14.99
C ARG A 323 -14.55 -7.87 16.03
N PRO A 324 -14.00 -6.75 16.55
CA PRO A 324 -13.07 -6.81 17.67
C PRO A 324 -13.66 -7.57 18.87
N PRO A 325 -12.91 -8.46 19.54
CA PRO A 325 -13.45 -9.39 20.53
C PRO A 325 -13.69 -8.76 21.92
N TYR A 326 -14.48 -7.68 22.00
CA TYR A 326 -14.90 -7.10 23.28
C TYR A 326 -16.27 -7.68 23.73
N VAL A 327 -16.58 -7.54 25.02
CA VAL A 327 -17.82 -8.03 25.61
C VAL A 327 -18.45 -6.93 26.46
N MET A 328 -19.64 -6.48 26.06
CA MET A 328 -20.44 -5.56 26.88
C MET A 328 -21.07 -6.33 28.05
N THR A 329 -21.13 -5.69 29.23
CA THR A 329 -21.97 -6.20 30.32
C THR A 329 -23.45 -6.02 30.00
N ASP A 330 -24.33 -6.74 30.69
CA ASP A 330 -25.78 -6.59 30.52
C ASP A 330 -26.22 -5.12 30.67
N GLU A 331 -25.69 -4.40 31.66
CA GLU A 331 -26.01 -2.98 31.86
C GLU A 331 -25.43 -2.05 30.78
N GLN A 332 -24.30 -2.41 30.19
CA GLN A 332 -23.72 -1.67 29.06
C GLN A 332 -24.53 -1.89 27.80
N GLY A 333 -24.90 -3.15 27.51
CA GLY A 333 -25.78 -3.53 26.41
C GLY A 333 -27.15 -2.86 26.51
N ASP A 334 -27.83 -2.97 27.66
CA ASP A 334 -29.14 -2.34 27.89
C ASP A 334 -29.10 -0.81 27.66
N ALA A 335 -28.05 -0.15 28.14
CA ALA A 335 -27.89 1.30 27.98
C ALA A 335 -27.58 1.69 26.53
N TRP A 336 -26.77 0.89 25.83
CA TRP A 336 -26.46 1.07 24.41
C TRP A 336 -27.71 0.85 23.55
N ASP A 337 -28.39 -0.29 23.72
CA ASP A 337 -29.57 -0.69 22.96
C ASP A 337 -30.72 0.31 23.12
N ALA A 338 -30.92 0.88 24.33
CA ALA A 338 -31.90 1.92 24.56
C ALA A 338 -31.61 3.20 23.76
N TRP A 339 -30.33 3.57 23.66
CA TRP A 339 -29.88 4.73 22.89
C TRP A 339 -29.95 4.46 21.38
N GLU A 340 -29.47 3.30 20.94
CA GLU A 340 -29.52 2.87 19.54
C GLU A 340 -30.97 2.75 19.04
N SER A 341 -31.85 2.10 19.80
CA SER A 341 -33.27 1.97 19.43
C SER A 341 -33.94 3.34 19.27
N SER A 342 -33.60 4.30 20.14
CA SER A 342 -34.10 5.68 20.05
C SER A 342 -33.53 6.40 18.82
N ALA A 343 -32.27 6.16 18.48
CA ALA A 343 -31.63 6.70 17.28
C ALA A 343 -32.29 6.14 16.00
N GLN A 344 -32.55 4.83 15.95
CA GLN A 344 -33.25 4.17 14.86
C GLN A 344 -34.68 4.72 14.70
N ALA A 345 -35.43 4.88 15.78
CA ALA A 345 -36.77 5.46 15.75
C ALA A 345 -36.78 6.90 15.20
N ARG A 346 -35.81 7.73 15.63
CA ARG A 346 -35.65 9.11 15.14
C ARG A 346 -35.27 9.16 13.67
N SER A 347 -34.35 8.29 13.23
CA SER A 347 -33.96 8.19 11.82
C SER A 347 -35.15 7.78 10.94
N GLN A 348 -35.92 6.76 11.36
CA GLN A 348 -37.12 6.33 10.64
C GLN A 348 -38.19 7.44 10.59
N ALA A 349 -38.38 8.19 11.69
CA ALA A 349 -39.31 9.32 11.72
C ALA A 349 -38.89 10.43 10.74
N ALA A 350 -37.59 10.75 10.66
CA ALA A 350 -37.06 11.72 9.71
C ALA A 350 -37.27 11.26 8.25
N CYS A 351 -37.02 9.98 7.94
CA CYS A 351 -37.31 9.42 6.61
C CYS A 351 -38.79 9.52 6.24
N ARG A 352 -39.71 9.21 7.18
CA ARG A 352 -41.16 9.35 6.97
C ARG A 352 -41.56 10.80 6.69
N GLN A 353 -41.01 11.77 7.44
CA GLN A 353 -41.27 13.19 7.19
C GLN A 353 -40.85 13.63 5.78
N VAL A 354 -39.66 13.23 5.33
CA VAL A 354 -39.19 13.55 3.96
C VAL A 354 -40.11 12.93 2.90
N GLN A 355 -40.58 11.69 3.12
CA GLN A 355 -41.52 11.02 2.23
C GLN A 355 -42.89 11.71 2.20
N ASP A 356 -43.44 12.07 3.37
CA ASP A 356 -44.72 12.76 3.51
C ASP A 356 -44.67 14.16 2.88
N GLU A 357 -43.56 14.89 3.05
CA GLU A 357 -43.34 16.17 2.39
C GLU A 357 -43.24 16.02 0.87
N ALA A 358 -42.50 15.01 0.38
CA ALA A 358 -42.37 14.74 -1.05
C ALA A 358 -43.73 14.34 -1.66
N GLN A 359 -44.51 13.53 -0.95
CA GLN A 359 -45.87 13.17 -1.33
C GLN A 359 -46.78 14.40 -1.35
N THR A 360 -46.74 15.25 -0.31
CA THR A 360 -47.51 16.50 -0.25
C THR A 360 -47.15 17.44 -1.39
N ARG A 361 -45.85 17.58 -1.71
CA ARG A 361 -45.37 18.38 -2.87
C ARG A 361 -45.88 17.81 -4.19
N ARG A 362 -45.88 16.48 -4.35
CA ARG A 362 -46.38 15.78 -5.53
C ARG A 362 -47.90 15.94 -5.69
N GLU A 363 -48.66 15.82 -4.61
CA GLU A 363 -50.11 16.04 -4.58
C GLU A 363 -50.47 17.49 -4.88
N ALA A 364 -49.72 18.46 -4.35
CA ALA A 364 -49.88 19.88 -4.66
C ALA A 364 -49.58 20.17 -6.14
N MET A 365 -48.52 19.58 -6.70
CA MET A 365 -48.21 19.67 -8.13
C MET A 365 -49.34 19.09 -9.00
N TYR A 366 -49.85 17.89 -8.68
CA TYR A 366 -50.96 17.30 -9.42
C TYR A 366 -52.23 18.17 -9.36
N ARG A 367 -52.56 18.71 -8.17
CA ARG A 367 -53.70 19.60 -7.97
C ARG A 367 -53.57 20.93 -8.75
N SER A 368 -52.35 21.41 -8.95
CA SER A 368 -52.09 22.62 -9.76
C SER A 368 -52.22 22.40 -11.27
N LEU A 369 -52.07 21.15 -11.74
CA LEU A 369 -52.15 20.78 -13.16
C LEU A 369 -53.58 20.44 -13.64
N THR A 370 -54.53 20.26 -12.71
CA THR A 370 -55.95 20.00 -13.03
C THR A 370 -56.79 21.28 -12.91
N PRO A 371 -57.36 21.84 -13.99
CA PRO A 371 -58.30 22.94 -13.89
C PRO A 371 -59.61 22.46 -13.27
N ASN A 372 -60.10 23.18 -12.25
CA ASN A 372 -61.38 22.94 -11.59
C ASN A 372 -62.52 22.78 -12.61
N ASN A 373 -63.26 21.68 -12.54
CA ASN A 373 -64.65 21.63 -12.95
C ASN A 373 -65.52 21.31 -11.72
N THR A 374 -66.51 22.15 -11.49
CA THR A 374 -67.09 22.48 -10.19
C THR A 374 -68.18 21.52 -9.71
N SER A 375 -68.33 21.47 -8.38
CA SER A 375 -69.54 21.25 -7.57
C SER A 375 -69.97 19.81 -7.21
N ALA A 376 -69.79 19.48 -5.93
CA ALA A 376 -70.89 19.15 -5.03
C ALA A 376 -70.37 19.18 -3.58
N GLY A 377 -71.10 19.87 -2.70
CA GLY A 377 -70.69 20.11 -1.33
C GLY A 377 -70.59 18.84 -0.50
N SER A 378 -69.64 18.84 0.43
CA SER A 378 -69.80 18.23 1.74
C SER A 378 -68.87 18.95 2.69
N SER A 379 -69.49 19.67 3.62
CA SER A 379 -68.90 20.21 4.83
C SER A 379 -68.21 19.10 5.61
N ALA A 380 -66.92 18.90 5.37
CA ALA A 380 -66.04 18.22 6.29
C ALA A 380 -65.20 19.29 6.97
N SER A 381 -65.66 19.72 8.14
CA SER A 381 -64.84 20.34 9.18
C SER A 381 -63.69 19.39 9.52
N ARG A 382 -62.62 19.43 8.74
CA ARG A 382 -61.31 18.93 9.18
C ARG A 382 -60.61 20.10 9.83
N SER A 383 -60.71 20.15 11.15
CA SER A 383 -59.75 20.80 12.01
C SER A 383 -58.35 20.39 11.55
N SER A 384 -57.68 21.28 10.83
CA SER A 384 -56.25 21.25 10.61
C SER A 384 -55.55 21.54 11.94
N THR A 385 -55.54 20.51 12.80
CA THR A 385 -54.43 20.34 13.74
C THR A 385 -53.33 19.65 12.95
N PRO A 386 -52.12 20.23 12.86
CA PRO A 386 -51.00 19.53 12.25
C PRO A 386 -50.66 18.34 13.16
N ALA A 387 -51.12 17.15 12.78
CA ALA A 387 -50.85 15.90 13.46
C ALA A 387 -49.45 15.36 13.08
N THR A 388 -48.39 16.15 13.24
CA THR A 388 -47.03 15.79 12.77
C THR A 388 -45.89 16.01 13.78
N VAL A 389 -46.18 16.13 15.08
CA VAL A 389 -45.13 16.28 16.12
C VAL A 389 -45.21 15.22 17.24
N ALA A 390 -46.12 14.26 17.15
CA ALA A 390 -46.25 13.21 18.17
C ALA A 390 -45.39 11.98 17.79
N GLU A 391 -44.48 11.62 18.70
CA GLU A 391 -43.61 10.43 18.74
C GLU A 391 -42.16 10.53 18.19
N ALA A 392 -41.56 11.72 18.15
CA ALA A 392 -40.09 11.79 18.22
C ALA A 392 -39.67 11.70 19.70
N VAL A 393 -38.75 10.80 20.04
CA VAL A 393 -38.11 10.77 21.37
C VAL A 393 -37.57 12.17 21.68
N ASP A 394 -37.94 12.73 22.83
CA ASP A 394 -37.49 14.06 23.28
C ASP A 394 -35.96 14.18 23.22
N ASP A 395 -35.43 15.27 22.65
CA ASP A 395 -34.00 15.49 22.45
C ASP A 395 -33.23 15.38 23.78
N ASP A 396 -33.82 15.90 24.86
CA ASP A 396 -33.25 15.84 26.21
C ASP A 396 -33.23 14.40 26.76
N GLU A 397 -34.18 13.54 26.40
CA GLU A 397 -34.17 12.11 26.79
C GLU A 397 -33.09 11.37 26.00
N PHE A 398 -33.07 11.58 24.69
CA PHE A 398 -32.12 10.94 23.79
C PHE A 398 -30.66 11.26 24.17
N ASP A 399 -30.36 12.53 24.46
CA ASP A 399 -29.04 12.96 24.91
C ASP A 399 -28.72 12.43 26.34
N ARG A 400 -29.73 12.18 27.19
CA ARG A 400 -29.53 11.52 28.49
C ARG A 400 -29.21 10.03 28.35
N GLN A 401 -29.81 9.33 27.39
CA GLN A 401 -29.48 7.94 27.08
C GLN A 401 -28.02 7.84 26.61
N GLY A 402 -27.60 8.73 25.69
CA GLY A 402 -26.21 8.79 25.24
C GLY A 402 -25.22 9.05 26.37
N LEU A 403 -25.52 10.00 27.27
CA LEU A 403 -24.72 10.20 28.48
C LEU A 403 -24.69 8.95 29.36
N ALA A 404 -25.81 8.28 29.57
CA ALA A 404 -25.88 7.08 30.40
C ALA A 404 -25.03 5.95 29.81
N ALA A 405 -25.16 5.67 28.52
CA ALA A 405 -24.36 4.67 27.81
C ALA A 405 -22.85 4.94 27.96
N MET A 406 -22.42 6.18 27.73
CA MET A 406 -21.00 6.56 27.90
C MET A 406 -20.51 6.39 29.34
N MET A 407 -21.35 6.69 30.34
CA MET A 407 -20.99 6.48 31.74
C MET A 407 -20.89 4.99 32.09
N GLN A 408 -21.72 4.12 31.50
CA GLN A 408 -21.62 2.66 31.68
C GLN A 408 -20.35 2.09 31.05
N PHE A 409 -19.95 2.58 29.88
CA PHE A 409 -18.67 2.18 29.28
C PHE A 409 -17.45 2.62 30.09
N LEU A 410 -17.53 3.77 30.76
CA LEU A 410 -16.46 4.28 31.62
C LEU A 410 -16.36 3.55 32.98
N ASP A 411 -17.47 3.07 33.53
CA ASP A 411 -17.52 2.25 34.75
C ASP A 411 -17.30 0.77 34.42
N HIS A 412 -16.11 0.44 33.89
CA HIS A 412 -15.74 -0.92 33.51
C HIS A 412 -14.58 -1.44 34.36
N ASP A 413 -14.81 -2.58 35.02
CA ASP A 413 -13.80 -3.34 35.76
C ASP A 413 -13.04 -4.24 34.78
N ILE A 414 -11.72 -4.07 34.69
CA ILE A 414 -10.82 -4.94 33.93
C ILE A 414 -10.57 -6.19 34.75
N LYS A 415 -11.01 -7.35 34.24
CA LYS A 415 -10.85 -8.65 34.89
C LYS A 415 -9.62 -9.37 34.36
N ASP A 416 -9.83 -10.37 33.51
CA ASP A 416 -8.76 -11.21 32.95
C ASP A 416 -8.11 -10.56 31.72
N ASP A 417 -8.88 -9.77 30.96
CA ASP A 417 -8.46 -9.10 29.74
C ASP A 417 -8.93 -7.63 29.74
N GLU A 418 -8.01 -6.72 29.44
CA GLU A 418 -8.29 -5.29 29.28
C GLU A 418 -9.15 -4.98 28.06
N TYR A 419 -9.09 -5.84 27.04
CA TYR A 419 -9.82 -5.67 25.81
C TYR A 419 -11.28 -6.15 25.83
N SER A 420 -11.73 -6.71 26.96
CA SER A 420 -13.16 -6.91 27.20
C SER A 420 -13.93 -5.58 27.14
N SER A 421 -13.27 -4.46 27.41
CA SER A 421 -13.89 -3.14 27.31
C SER A 421 -14.07 -2.69 25.86
N ALA A 422 -15.30 -2.36 25.48
CA ALA A 422 -15.62 -1.76 24.18
C ALA A 422 -14.81 -0.49 23.88
N ILE A 423 -14.50 0.33 24.90
CA ILE A 423 -13.71 1.56 24.73
C ILE A 423 -12.23 1.24 24.48
N ILE A 424 -11.63 0.30 25.23
CA ILE A 424 -10.23 -0.08 25.03
C ILE A 424 -10.06 -0.80 23.67
N SER A 425 -11.04 -1.62 23.30
CA SER A 425 -11.11 -2.26 21.98
C SER A 425 -11.27 -1.25 20.83
N ALA A 426 -12.16 -0.26 20.97
CA ALA A 426 -12.27 0.83 20.00
C ALA A 426 -10.98 1.67 19.92
N MET A 427 -10.30 1.88 21.05
CA MET A 427 -8.98 2.49 21.08
C MET A 427 -7.95 1.67 20.28
N ALA A 428 -7.96 0.34 20.35
CA ALA A 428 -7.06 -0.50 19.54
C ALA A 428 -7.29 -0.32 18.04
N VAL A 429 -8.56 -0.30 17.62
CA VAL A 429 -8.93 -0.06 16.22
C VAL A 429 -8.45 1.33 15.75
N MET A 430 -8.60 2.35 16.58
CA MET A 430 -8.05 3.70 16.31
C MET A 430 -6.51 3.73 16.26
N GLY A 431 -5.83 2.67 16.69
CA GLY A 431 -4.39 2.49 16.60
C GLY A 431 -3.92 2.00 15.23
N ILE A 432 -4.83 1.54 14.36
CA ILE A 432 -4.52 1.10 12.99
C ILE A 432 -4.32 2.31 12.08
N GLU A 433 -3.30 2.27 11.22
CA GLU A 433 -2.98 3.33 10.27
C GLU A 433 -3.37 2.96 8.83
N ALA A 434 -3.99 3.91 8.12
CA ALA A 434 -4.75 3.68 6.88
C ALA A 434 -3.90 3.32 5.65
N GLU A 435 -2.71 3.92 5.53
CA GLU A 435 -2.01 4.01 4.25
C GLU A 435 -1.00 2.87 4.01
N GLU A 436 -0.47 2.24 5.07
CA GLU A 436 0.57 1.20 4.95
C GLU A 436 0.36 -0.06 5.80
N GLY A 437 -0.78 -0.20 6.50
CA GLY A 437 -1.05 -1.36 7.37
C GLY A 437 -0.21 -1.38 8.65
N GLY A 438 0.17 -0.20 9.15
CA GLY A 438 0.99 0.00 10.34
C GLY A 438 0.20 0.31 11.61
N TRP A 439 0.94 0.53 12.69
CA TRP A 439 0.39 0.92 14.00
C TRP A 439 0.83 2.32 14.41
N CYS A 440 -0.11 3.09 14.94
CA CYS A 440 0.12 4.43 15.41
C CYS A 440 1.15 4.48 16.55
N GLY A 441 2.22 5.26 16.35
CA GLY A 441 3.24 5.50 17.36
C GLY A 441 2.75 6.32 18.56
N PRO A 442 3.45 6.28 19.71
CA PRO A 442 3.05 6.98 20.92
C PRO A 442 2.97 8.51 20.76
N MET A 443 3.71 9.08 19.80
CA MET A 443 3.66 10.52 19.48
C MET A 443 2.28 10.96 19.01
N ASN A 444 1.69 10.19 18.09
CA ASN A 444 0.42 10.48 17.44
C ASN A 444 -0.77 9.95 18.28
N TYR A 445 -0.54 8.91 19.09
CA TYR A 445 -1.59 8.29 19.88
C TYR A 445 -1.82 8.89 21.28
N THR A 446 -0.78 9.32 21.99
CA THR A 446 -0.94 9.90 23.34
C THR A 446 -1.82 11.17 23.39
N PRO A 447 -1.91 12.02 22.34
CA PRO A 447 -2.92 13.07 22.25
C PRO A 447 -4.36 12.54 22.25
N LYS A 448 -4.66 11.44 21.53
CA LYS A 448 -5.98 10.80 21.51
C LYS A 448 -6.36 10.30 22.91
N MET A 449 -5.46 9.62 23.61
CA MET A 449 -5.67 9.22 25.01
C MET A 449 -5.93 10.42 25.94
N SER A 450 -5.23 11.54 25.71
CA SER A 450 -5.44 12.79 26.47
C SER A 450 -6.85 13.35 26.27
N ALA A 451 -7.36 13.30 25.03
CA ALA A 451 -8.72 13.70 24.69
C ALA A 451 -9.75 12.84 25.42
N ILE A 452 -9.58 11.52 25.40
CA ILE A 452 -10.44 10.55 26.11
C ILE A 452 -10.48 10.86 27.61
N ILE A 453 -9.33 10.97 28.28
CA ILE A 453 -9.27 11.32 29.71
C ILE A 453 -9.98 12.63 30.00
N LYS A 454 -9.74 13.67 29.18
CA LYS A 454 -10.24 15.02 29.45
C LYS A 454 -11.75 15.10 29.26
N VAL A 455 -12.30 14.45 28.24
CA VAL A 455 -13.75 14.37 28.00
C VAL A 455 -14.44 13.45 29.00
N ALA A 456 -13.88 12.29 29.35
CA ALA A 456 -14.44 11.40 30.37
C ALA A 456 -14.66 12.14 31.70
N ARG A 457 -13.70 12.98 32.09
CA ARG A 457 -13.84 13.88 33.26
C ARG A 457 -14.99 14.87 33.10
N MET A 458 -15.20 15.43 31.91
CA MET A 458 -16.34 16.32 31.65
C MET A 458 -17.67 15.59 31.73
N LEU A 459 -17.76 14.40 31.14
CA LEU A 459 -18.95 13.54 31.17
C LEU A 459 -19.31 13.16 32.60
N ALA A 460 -18.34 12.80 33.45
CA ALA A 460 -18.58 12.51 34.86
C ALA A 460 -19.15 13.72 35.61
N VAL A 461 -18.60 14.93 35.40
CA VAL A 461 -19.15 16.15 36.01
C VAL A 461 -20.56 16.45 35.50
N TYR A 462 -20.79 16.23 34.20
CA TYR A 462 -22.08 16.44 33.57
C TYR A 462 -23.14 15.46 34.06
N SER A 463 -22.81 14.17 34.19
CA SER A 463 -23.64 13.13 34.77
C SER A 463 -24.03 13.46 36.21
N ALA A 464 -23.07 13.89 37.05
CA ALA A 464 -23.38 14.34 38.40
C ALA A 464 -24.30 15.58 38.43
N HIS A 465 -24.14 16.48 37.45
CA HIS A 465 -24.99 17.67 37.32
C HIS A 465 -26.42 17.31 36.89
N GLN A 466 -26.57 16.37 35.95
CA GLN A 466 -27.88 15.89 35.50
C GLN A 466 -28.60 15.10 36.59
N ALA A 467 -27.90 14.21 37.30
CA ALA A 467 -28.46 13.49 38.44
C ALA A 467 -28.96 14.43 39.55
N ARG A 468 -28.26 15.55 39.79
CA ARG A 468 -28.72 16.56 40.76
C ARG A 468 -29.97 17.30 40.27
N LYS A 469 -30.05 17.65 38.98
CA LYS A 469 -31.25 18.29 38.40
C LYS A 469 -32.47 17.38 38.53
N GLU A 470 -32.29 16.10 38.25
CA GLU A 470 -33.36 15.11 38.36
C GLU A 470 -33.83 14.94 39.80
N ASP A 471 -32.92 14.89 40.77
CA ASP A 471 -33.30 14.83 42.18
C ASP A 471 -34.02 16.09 42.65
N ILE A 472 -33.65 17.27 42.15
CA ILE A 472 -34.38 18.53 42.41
C ILE A 472 -35.80 18.45 41.84
N ARG A 473 -35.94 17.98 40.60
CA ARG A 473 -37.23 17.79 39.93
C ARG A 473 -38.12 16.83 40.71
N ARG A 474 -37.61 15.66 41.10
CA ARG A 474 -38.32 14.67 41.92
C ARG A 474 -38.80 15.23 43.25
N VAL A 475 -37.98 16.06 43.92
CA VAL A 475 -38.39 16.69 45.19
C VAL A 475 -39.51 17.71 44.99
N ILE A 476 -39.50 18.46 43.89
CA ILE A 476 -40.56 19.42 43.53
C ILE A 476 -41.84 18.67 43.16
N ASP A 477 -41.75 17.65 42.31
CA ASP A 477 -42.90 16.86 41.86
C ASP A 477 -43.55 16.11 43.03
N ALA A 478 -42.76 15.49 43.91
CA ALA A 478 -43.27 14.87 45.12
C ALA A 478 -43.91 15.87 46.09
N ASN A 479 -43.45 17.13 46.13
CA ASN A 479 -44.12 18.19 46.89
C ASN A 479 -45.46 18.55 46.26
N ARG A 480 -45.51 18.67 44.93
CA ARG A 480 -46.73 18.95 44.17
C ARG A 480 -47.79 17.86 44.38
N GLU A 481 -47.41 16.59 44.28
CA GLU A 481 -48.29 15.45 44.50
C GLU A 481 -48.84 15.40 45.93
N ARG A 482 -47.99 15.60 46.95
CA ARG A 482 -48.44 15.67 48.35
C ARG A 482 -49.44 16.80 48.57
N ARG A 483 -49.23 17.95 47.94
CA ARG A 483 -50.17 19.09 48.01
C ARG A 483 -51.51 18.76 47.37
N SER A 484 -51.50 18.13 46.20
CA SER A 484 -52.71 17.66 45.53
C SER A 484 -53.48 16.63 46.36
N ALA A 485 -52.78 15.74 47.07
CA ALA A 485 -53.40 14.71 47.91
C ALA A 485 -53.96 15.24 49.24
N GLN A 486 -53.31 16.24 49.85
CA GLN A 486 -53.69 16.76 51.18
C GLN A 486 -54.64 17.98 51.15
N GLY A 487 -55.03 18.45 49.96
CA GLY A 487 -56.00 19.55 49.80
C GLY A 487 -55.60 20.86 50.50
N SER A 488 -54.30 21.08 50.76
CA SER A 488 -53.82 22.15 51.64
C SER A 488 -53.12 23.30 50.91
N ASP A 489 -53.27 24.49 51.51
CA ASP A 489 -52.59 25.77 51.25
C ASP A 489 -51.11 25.76 51.69
N GLY A 490 -50.42 24.64 51.44
CA GLY A 490 -49.00 24.46 51.78
C GLY A 490 -48.07 25.28 50.88
N VAL A 491 -46.98 25.80 51.45
CA VAL A 491 -45.96 26.60 50.74
C VAL A 491 -45.44 25.84 49.51
N VAL A 492 -45.53 26.49 48.33
CA VAL A 492 -44.91 26.00 47.08
C VAL A 492 -43.41 25.85 47.33
N LEU A 493 -42.87 24.65 47.18
CA LEU A 493 -41.42 24.47 47.27
C LEU A 493 -40.75 25.12 46.06
N THR A 494 -40.00 26.19 46.30
CA THR A 494 -39.24 26.89 45.26
C THR A 494 -38.00 26.09 44.85
N GLU A 495 -37.48 26.34 43.65
CA GLU A 495 -36.27 25.66 43.15
C GLU A 495 -35.07 25.87 44.10
N GLU A 496 -34.96 27.04 44.73
CA GLU A 496 -33.89 27.35 45.68
C GLU A 496 -33.97 26.53 46.97
N THR A 497 -35.18 26.34 47.51
CA THR A 497 -35.38 25.52 48.71
C THR A 497 -35.20 24.03 48.40
N ALA A 498 -35.59 23.58 47.21
CA ALA A 498 -35.29 22.23 46.72
C ALA A 498 -33.78 21.99 46.56
N LYS A 499 -33.04 22.97 46.00
CA LYS A 499 -31.57 22.93 45.86
C LYS A 499 -30.83 22.77 47.20
N GLN A 500 -31.39 23.28 48.30
CA GLN A 500 -30.83 23.14 49.65
C GLN A 500 -31.08 21.75 50.26
N ARG A 501 -32.15 21.05 49.84
CA ARG A 501 -32.52 19.73 50.35
C ARG A 501 -31.79 18.58 49.64
N VAL A 502 -31.34 18.81 48.41
CA VAL A 502 -30.68 17.78 47.58
C VAL A 502 -29.16 17.86 47.71
N ALA A 503 -28.51 16.70 47.78
CA ALA A 503 -27.04 16.62 47.78
C ALA A 503 -26.42 17.32 46.55
N GLY A 504 -25.34 18.05 46.77
CA GLY A 504 -24.62 18.76 45.72
C GLY A 504 -23.96 17.86 44.67
N VAL A 505 -23.30 18.48 43.69
CA VAL A 505 -22.57 17.77 42.62
C VAL A 505 -21.33 17.05 43.17
N PHE A 506 -20.71 17.60 44.21
CA PHE A 506 -19.44 17.11 44.74
C PHE A 506 -19.45 15.65 45.24
N PRO A 507 -20.39 15.21 46.11
CA PRO A 507 -20.41 13.81 46.56
C PRO A 507 -20.58 12.81 45.42
N ARG A 508 -21.34 13.17 44.38
CA ARG A 508 -21.55 12.32 43.19
C ARG A 508 -20.28 12.17 42.38
N VAL A 509 -19.62 13.29 42.08
CA VAL A 509 -18.32 13.29 41.40
C VAL A 509 -17.31 12.50 42.21
N ARG A 510 -17.24 12.71 43.53
CA ARG A 510 -16.34 11.94 44.40
C ARG A 510 -16.62 10.43 44.34
N LYS A 511 -17.89 10.01 44.28
CA LYS A 511 -18.26 8.60 44.14
C LYS A 511 -17.71 8.02 42.84
N MET A 512 -17.96 8.66 41.70
CA MET A 512 -17.44 8.24 40.39
C MET A 512 -15.91 8.26 40.34
N VAL A 513 -15.30 9.31 40.91
CA VAL A 513 -13.84 9.46 40.92
C VAL A 513 -13.15 8.30 41.63
N ARG A 514 -13.67 7.93 42.80
CA ARG A 514 -13.15 6.81 43.60
C ARG A 514 -13.49 5.45 43.02
N ARG A 515 -14.57 5.36 42.24
CA ARG A 515 -14.99 4.11 41.61
C ARG A 515 -14.18 3.81 40.36
N PHE A 516 -14.11 4.73 39.39
CA PHE A 516 -13.59 4.41 38.07
C PHE A 516 -12.79 5.53 37.35
N MET A 517 -12.52 6.72 37.95
CA MET A 517 -11.78 7.80 37.24
C MET A 517 -10.30 7.97 37.62
N THR A 518 -9.79 7.20 38.57
CA THR A 518 -8.41 7.30 39.06
C THR A 518 -7.75 5.94 39.12
N ARG A 519 -6.43 5.93 39.17
CA ARG A 519 -5.66 4.74 39.55
C ARG A 519 -6.07 4.28 40.94
N ILE A 520 -6.36 3.00 41.05
CA ILE A 520 -6.67 2.35 42.30
C ILE A 520 -5.35 2.20 43.06
N GLY A 521 -5.38 2.37 44.38
CA GLY A 521 -4.16 2.26 45.18
C GLY A 521 -3.71 0.80 45.28
N GLU A 522 -2.40 0.57 45.39
CA GLU A 522 -1.80 -0.78 45.55
C GLU A 522 -2.39 -1.59 46.72
N ASP A 523 -2.93 -0.91 47.74
CA ASP A 523 -3.53 -1.52 48.93
C ASP A 523 -5.01 -1.93 48.78
N SER A 524 -5.57 -1.92 47.57
CA SER A 524 -7.00 -2.17 47.34
C SER A 524 -7.23 -3.48 46.60
N ASP A 525 -8.09 -4.36 47.14
CA ASP A 525 -8.54 -5.60 46.50
C ASP A 525 -9.55 -5.38 45.34
N GLN A 526 -9.58 -4.18 44.75
CA GLN A 526 -10.49 -3.85 43.65
C GLN A 526 -9.82 -4.20 42.32
N TYR A 527 -10.61 -4.67 41.35
CA TYR A 527 -10.15 -4.83 39.98
C TYR A 527 -9.66 -3.50 39.40
N PRO A 528 -8.59 -3.50 38.58
CA PRO A 528 -8.19 -2.33 37.82
C PRO A 528 -9.36 -1.82 36.98
N VAL A 529 -9.44 -0.51 36.79
CA VAL A 529 -10.54 0.11 36.03
C VAL A 529 -10.05 0.66 34.71
N LEU A 530 -10.97 0.84 33.76
CA LEU A 530 -10.67 1.41 32.44
C LEU A 530 -9.79 2.67 32.50
N MET A 531 -10.12 3.64 33.36
CA MET A 531 -9.33 4.88 33.40
C MET A 531 -7.92 4.69 33.97
N GLU A 532 -7.73 3.69 34.82
CA GLU A 532 -6.40 3.36 35.33
C GLU A 532 -5.50 2.91 34.19
N TRP A 533 -5.96 1.95 33.38
CA TRP A 533 -5.26 1.49 32.19
C TRP A 533 -4.94 2.65 31.24
N ILE A 534 -5.92 3.49 30.89
CA ILE A 534 -5.69 4.63 29.98
C ILE A 534 -4.68 5.62 30.57
N LEU A 535 -4.74 5.91 31.88
CA LEU A 535 -3.80 6.82 32.53
C LEU A 535 -2.38 6.24 32.55
N GLU A 536 -2.22 4.94 32.77
CA GLU A 536 -0.94 4.25 32.77
C GLU A 536 -0.34 4.15 31.37
N THR A 537 -1.10 3.64 30.41
CA THR A 537 -0.65 3.48 29.03
C THR A 537 -0.27 4.83 28.41
N ARG A 538 -1.04 5.88 28.70
CA ARG A 538 -0.65 7.25 28.31
C ARG A 538 0.64 7.71 28.99
N THR A 539 0.83 7.42 30.27
CA THR A 539 2.05 7.81 31.00
C THR A 539 3.26 7.09 30.42
N TYR A 540 3.10 5.82 30.08
CA TYR A 540 4.10 5.02 29.40
C TYR A 540 4.44 5.55 28.00
N GLY A 541 3.44 5.83 27.17
CA GLY A 541 3.66 6.43 25.86
C GLY A 541 4.33 7.81 25.94
N MET A 542 3.98 8.62 26.94
CA MET A 542 4.66 9.90 27.20
C MET A 542 6.10 9.70 27.68
N HIS A 543 6.36 8.67 28.48
CA HIS A 543 7.72 8.29 28.87
C HIS A 543 8.56 7.92 27.64
N ILE A 544 8.02 7.11 26.72
CA ILE A 544 8.68 6.84 25.42
C ILE A 544 8.92 8.14 24.67
N ARG A 545 7.91 8.99 24.51
CA ARG A 545 8.04 10.27 23.80
C ARG A 545 9.16 11.17 24.35
N PHE A 546 9.31 11.28 25.67
CA PHE A 546 10.26 12.21 26.28
C PHE A 546 11.63 11.59 26.57
N ASN A 547 11.71 10.27 26.77
CA ASN A 547 12.95 9.59 27.12
C ASN A 547 13.56 8.83 25.94
N THR A 548 12.78 8.52 24.91
CA THR A 548 13.28 8.00 23.62
C THR A 548 13.57 9.17 22.70
N THR A 549 14.62 9.92 23.02
CA THR A 549 15.41 10.62 21.99
C THR A 549 16.18 9.54 21.23
N ALA A 550 16.25 9.62 19.89
CA ALA A 550 17.08 8.73 19.07
C ALA A 550 18.43 8.50 19.76
N ALA A 551 18.79 7.24 20.04
CA ALA A 551 19.86 6.90 20.97
C ALA A 551 21.19 7.61 20.62
N PRO A 552 21.74 8.47 21.50
CA PRO A 552 23.14 8.85 21.39
C PRO A 552 23.94 7.80 22.17
N THR A 553 24.61 6.89 21.46
CA THR A 553 25.61 6.01 22.09
C THR A 553 26.92 6.05 21.31
N VAL A 554 27.33 7.25 20.91
CA VAL A 554 28.61 7.47 20.26
C VAL A 554 29.41 8.42 21.13
N ASP A 555 30.43 7.88 21.80
CA ASP A 555 31.43 8.67 22.53
C ASP A 555 32.63 8.91 21.62
N TRP A 556 33.08 10.16 21.53
CA TRP A 556 34.12 10.61 20.62
C TRP A 556 35.39 10.94 21.41
N GLN A 557 36.50 10.26 21.10
CA GLN A 557 37.82 10.62 21.61
C GLN A 557 38.81 10.73 20.44
N GLY A 558 39.04 11.96 19.98
CA GLY A 558 39.92 12.22 18.84
C GLY A 558 39.42 11.52 17.57
N GLU A 559 40.27 10.69 16.97
CA GLU A 559 39.95 9.90 15.76
C GLU A 559 39.29 8.55 16.07
N THR A 560 38.93 8.26 17.33
CA THR A 560 38.32 6.98 17.72
C THR A 560 36.88 7.18 18.16
N LEU A 561 35.97 6.51 17.44
CA LEU A 561 34.56 6.38 17.72
C LEU A 561 34.32 5.20 18.66
N ARG A 562 33.61 5.42 19.77
CA ARG A 562 33.29 4.37 20.74
C ARG A 562 31.78 4.15 20.81
N PHE A 563 31.34 3.01 20.28
CA PHE A 563 29.95 2.56 20.32
C PHE A 563 29.87 1.28 21.14
N GLN A 564 29.23 1.36 22.31
CA GLN A 564 29.18 0.27 23.30
C GLN A 564 30.58 -0.27 23.67
N GLN A 565 30.85 -1.57 23.45
CA GLN A 565 32.15 -2.20 23.71
C GLN A 565 33.13 -2.10 22.52
N THR A 566 32.70 -1.53 21.39
CA THR A 566 33.48 -1.48 20.15
C THR A 566 34.15 -0.11 20.02
N LYS A 567 35.46 -0.12 19.74
CA LYS A 567 36.24 1.05 19.34
C LYS A 567 36.52 0.97 17.85
N VAL A 568 36.18 2.02 17.11
CA VAL A 568 36.39 2.11 15.66
C VAL A 568 37.19 3.36 15.37
N GLU A 569 38.31 3.25 14.66
CA GLU A 569 39.05 4.44 14.19
C GLU A 569 38.37 5.04 12.96
N MET A 570 38.47 6.36 12.78
CA MET A 570 37.88 7.08 11.65
C MET A 570 38.36 6.57 10.29
N THR A 571 39.61 6.10 10.19
CA THR A 571 40.15 5.48 8.97
C THR A 571 39.46 4.15 8.65
N GLN A 572 39.16 3.35 9.66
CA GLN A 572 38.43 2.09 9.52
C GLN A 572 36.96 2.36 9.19
N LEU A 573 36.36 3.35 9.86
CA LEU A 573 35.00 3.79 9.59
C LEU A 573 34.87 4.32 8.15
N ALA A 574 35.80 5.17 7.70
CA ALA A 574 35.85 5.67 6.33
C ALA A 574 36.05 4.54 5.32
N SER A 575 36.95 3.58 5.59
CA SER A 575 37.14 2.42 4.70
C SER A 575 35.90 1.52 4.62
N MET A 576 35.17 1.37 5.73
CA MET A 576 33.90 0.64 5.77
C MET A 576 32.82 1.39 4.98
N PHE A 577 32.74 2.72 5.13
CA PHE A 577 31.83 3.55 4.35
C PHE A 577 32.16 3.52 2.86
N HIS A 578 33.44 3.56 2.46
CA HIS A 578 33.84 3.39 1.07
C HIS A 578 33.42 2.02 0.53
N GLY A 579 33.63 0.94 1.30
CA GLY A 579 33.15 -0.39 0.93
C GLY A 579 31.62 -0.47 0.79
N MET A 580 30.87 0.16 1.69
CA MET A 580 29.41 0.23 1.62
C MET A 580 28.92 1.09 0.46
N VAL A 581 29.61 2.20 0.17
CA VAL A 581 29.32 3.07 -0.98
C VAL A 581 29.58 2.30 -2.27
N ASP A 582 30.70 1.59 -2.39
CA ASP A 582 31.00 0.78 -3.57
C ASP A 582 30.01 -0.37 -3.74
N GLU A 583 29.59 -1.02 -2.64
CA GLU A 583 28.55 -2.05 -2.69
C GLU A 583 27.19 -1.46 -3.10
N ALA A 584 26.82 -0.29 -2.56
CA ALA A 584 25.61 0.44 -2.93
C ALA A 584 25.65 0.89 -4.40
N ARG A 585 26.80 1.34 -4.90
CA ARG A 585 27.01 1.69 -6.30
C ARG A 585 26.83 0.47 -7.21
N ASN A 586 27.45 -0.66 -6.89
CA ASN A 586 27.27 -1.90 -7.64
C ASN A 586 25.81 -2.38 -7.62
N MET A 587 25.11 -2.27 -6.49
CA MET A 587 23.69 -2.57 -6.41
C MET A 587 22.88 -1.62 -7.30
N LEU A 588 23.07 -0.30 -7.20
CA LEU A 588 22.38 0.67 -8.04
C LEU A 588 22.61 0.42 -9.54
N GLU A 589 23.82 0.03 -9.96
CA GLU A 589 24.10 -0.37 -11.34
C GLU A 589 23.32 -1.60 -11.78
N GLU A 590 23.32 -2.67 -10.96
CA GLU A 590 22.57 -3.90 -11.22
C GLU A 590 21.07 -3.63 -11.35
N LEU A 591 20.55 -2.69 -10.57
CA LEU A 591 19.12 -2.46 -10.41
C LEU A 591 18.54 -1.40 -11.33
N ALA A 592 19.36 -0.42 -11.73
CA ALA A 592 19.03 0.48 -12.82
C ALA A 592 19.28 -0.16 -14.20
N LEU A 593 19.61 -1.47 -14.24
CA LEU A 593 19.88 -2.26 -15.43
C LEU A 593 20.99 -1.66 -16.30
N MET A 594 22.06 -1.21 -15.66
CA MET A 594 23.21 -0.59 -16.31
C MET A 594 24.39 -1.57 -16.42
N GLU A 595 25.31 -1.32 -17.35
CA GLU A 595 26.58 -2.05 -17.36
C GLU A 595 27.51 -1.54 -16.24
N LYS A 596 28.44 -2.38 -15.80
CA LYS A 596 29.38 -2.02 -14.72
C LYS A 596 30.19 -0.78 -15.09
N GLY A 597 30.20 0.23 -14.22
CA GLY A 597 30.93 1.49 -14.41
C GLY A 597 30.14 2.59 -15.13
N GLU A 598 28.83 2.38 -15.40
CA GLU A 598 27.96 3.38 -16.02
C GLU A 598 27.20 4.24 -15.00
N ILE A 599 27.55 4.20 -13.72
CA ILE A 599 26.81 4.88 -12.66
C ILE A 599 26.64 6.40 -12.83
N GLY A 600 27.60 7.06 -13.49
CA GLY A 600 27.53 8.50 -13.80
C GLY A 600 26.44 8.89 -14.82
N GLN A 601 25.74 7.93 -15.42
CA GLN A 601 24.62 8.19 -16.34
C GLN A 601 23.28 8.37 -15.61
N LEU A 602 23.24 8.06 -14.32
CA LEU A 602 22.09 8.29 -13.47
C LEU A 602 21.91 9.81 -13.22
N PRO A 603 20.66 10.32 -13.10
CA PRO A 603 20.43 11.72 -12.80
C PRO A 603 21.14 12.08 -11.49
N ALA A 604 21.85 13.19 -11.38
CA ALA A 604 22.56 13.56 -10.15
C ALA A 604 21.61 14.21 -9.13
N ILE A 605 21.81 13.93 -7.83
CA ILE A 605 21.09 14.63 -6.75
C ILE A 605 21.76 15.99 -6.53
N PRO A 606 21.07 17.13 -6.71
CA PRO A 606 21.63 18.43 -6.40
C PRO A 606 21.52 18.69 -4.88
N TRP A 607 22.43 18.09 -4.10
CA TRP A 607 22.44 18.12 -2.64
C TRP A 607 22.32 19.52 -2.04
N ASP A 608 22.92 20.51 -2.70
CA ASP A 608 22.94 21.91 -2.25
C ASP A 608 21.57 22.61 -2.35
N SER A 609 20.62 22.03 -3.10
CA SER A 609 19.28 22.58 -3.31
C SER A 609 18.18 21.63 -2.85
N VAL A 610 18.50 20.63 -2.03
CA VAL A 610 17.48 19.74 -1.44
C VAL A 610 16.78 20.49 -0.32
N GLU A 611 15.46 20.65 -0.48
CA GLU A 611 14.59 21.25 0.52
C GLU A 611 13.81 20.14 1.25
N ASP A 612 13.62 20.26 2.56
CA ASP A 612 12.86 19.30 3.37
C ASP A 612 11.99 20.08 4.36
N ASP A 613 10.69 19.74 4.44
CA ASP A 613 9.80 20.27 5.46
C ASP A 613 9.83 19.39 6.71
N ASN A 614 10.82 19.64 7.56
CA ASN A 614 10.96 18.95 8.85
C ASN A 614 9.79 19.20 9.84
N SER A 615 8.89 20.14 9.52
CA SER A 615 7.69 20.40 10.32
C SER A 615 6.51 19.50 9.92
N ASP A 616 6.61 18.84 8.76
CA ASP A 616 5.63 17.85 8.31
C ASP A 616 5.86 16.52 9.04
N GLN A 617 4.92 16.20 9.93
CA GLN A 617 4.95 15.00 10.76
C GLN A 617 4.04 13.90 10.18
N ARG A 618 3.63 14.01 8.90
CA ARG A 618 2.86 12.95 8.23
C ARG A 618 3.76 11.71 8.06
N ASP A 619 3.31 10.58 8.59
CA ASP A 619 3.99 9.30 8.42
C ASP A 619 4.00 8.94 6.91
N GLY A 620 5.19 8.63 6.36
CA GLY A 620 5.40 8.42 4.91
C GLY A 620 5.87 9.65 4.14
N TYR A 621 5.92 10.84 4.76
CA TYR A 621 6.57 12.00 4.16
C TYR A 621 8.09 11.79 4.06
N TRP A 622 8.64 12.12 2.89
CA TRP A 622 10.08 12.18 2.65
C TRP A 622 10.38 13.40 1.76
N PHE A 623 11.61 13.90 1.80
CA PHE A 623 12.02 15.08 1.04
C PHE A 623 11.75 14.98 -0.48
N LEU A 624 11.79 13.79 -1.09
CA LEU A 624 11.42 13.60 -2.52
C LEU A 624 9.93 13.90 -2.82
N ALA A 625 9.06 13.98 -1.82
CA ALA A 625 7.65 14.36 -1.96
C ALA A 625 7.43 15.88 -1.81
N ASP A 626 8.48 16.64 -1.47
CA ASP A 626 8.43 18.09 -1.37
C ASP A 626 8.32 18.71 -2.77
N GLU A 627 7.30 19.55 -2.98
CA GLU A 627 7.06 20.20 -4.28
C GLU A 627 8.23 21.09 -4.73
N ARG A 628 9.07 21.56 -3.80
CA ARG A 628 10.28 22.35 -4.09
C ARG A 628 11.40 21.51 -4.72
N ASN A 629 11.38 20.19 -4.55
CA ASN A 629 12.36 19.26 -5.10
C ASN A 629 11.97 18.77 -6.51
N GLU A 630 11.77 19.69 -7.46
CA GLU A 630 11.36 19.36 -8.83
C GLU A 630 12.31 18.38 -9.55
N TRP A 631 13.58 18.36 -9.15
CA TRP A 631 14.61 17.45 -9.65
C TRP A 631 14.26 15.96 -9.42
N ALA A 632 13.44 15.64 -8.41
CA ALA A 632 12.98 14.28 -8.12
C ALA A 632 12.16 13.67 -9.26
N ARG A 633 11.47 14.51 -10.07
CA ARG A 633 10.65 14.05 -11.21
C ARG A 633 11.48 13.42 -12.33
N ALA A 634 12.78 13.71 -12.41
CA ALA A 634 13.67 13.13 -13.42
C ALA A 634 13.87 11.62 -13.22
N GLY A 635 13.75 11.12 -11.99
CA GLY A 635 13.84 9.70 -11.66
C GLY A 635 12.55 8.91 -11.94
N GLU A 636 11.41 9.59 -12.11
CA GLU A 636 10.11 8.94 -12.26
C GLU A 636 10.02 8.15 -13.58
N GLY A 637 9.93 6.82 -13.44
CA GLY A 637 9.91 5.90 -14.58
C GLY A 637 11.24 5.84 -15.35
N TYR A 638 12.37 6.22 -14.76
CA TYR A 638 13.69 6.18 -15.41
C TYR A 638 14.08 4.75 -15.81
N VAL A 639 14.02 3.78 -14.88
CA VAL A 639 14.30 2.36 -15.20
C VAL A 639 13.32 1.85 -16.25
N MET A 640 12.06 2.27 -16.17
CA MET A 640 11.03 1.88 -17.12
C MET A 640 11.33 2.34 -18.55
N LYS A 641 11.75 3.61 -18.74
CA LYS A 641 12.17 4.13 -20.04
C LYS A 641 13.38 3.38 -20.58
N ARG A 642 14.35 3.06 -19.73
CA ARG A 642 15.53 2.24 -20.07
C ARG A 642 15.19 0.83 -20.51
N VAL A 643 14.31 0.15 -19.77
CA VAL A 643 13.80 -1.19 -20.11
C VAL A 643 13.11 -1.17 -21.47
N VAL A 644 12.48 -0.05 -21.83
CA VAL A 644 11.77 0.16 -23.10
C VAL A 644 12.75 0.42 -24.26
N GLU A 645 13.75 1.27 -24.03
CA GLU A 645 14.72 1.74 -25.02
C GLU A 645 15.84 0.74 -25.36
N GLN A 646 16.24 -0.13 -24.43
CA GLN A 646 17.22 -1.19 -24.69
C GLN A 646 16.56 -2.40 -25.38
N GLU A 647 16.41 -2.34 -26.70
CA GLU A 647 15.91 -3.47 -27.52
C GLU A 647 16.92 -4.64 -27.65
N SER A 648 18.18 -4.48 -27.26
CA SER A 648 19.29 -5.40 -27.64
C SER A 648 19.91 -6.26 -26.52
N THR A 649 19.45 -6.17 -25.28
CA THR A 649 19.89 -7.01 -24.14
C THR A 649 18.70 -7.82 -23.58
N PRO A 650 18.92 -8.99 -22.94
CA PRO A 650 18.19 -10.26 -23.15
C PRO A 650 16.68 -10.27 -22.80
N ARG A 651 15.88 -9.47 -23.51
CA ARG A 651 14.42 -9.48 -23.52
C ARG A 651 13.82 -10.83 -23.92
N GLY A 652 14.55 -11.66 -24.66
CA GLY A 652 14.10 -12.99 -25.07
C GLY A 652 14.07 -14.06 -23.96
N ARG A 653 14.51 -13.77 -22.72
CA ARG A 653 14.54 -14.76 -21.64
C ARG A 653 13.42 -14.60 -20.61
N TYR A 654 12.93 -13.38 -20.40
CA TYR A 654 11.89 -13.08 -19.42
C TYR A 654 10.48 -13.00 -20.02
N LEU A 655 10.35 -12.58 -21.29
CA LEU A 655 9.03 -12.43 -21.95
C LEU A 655 8.63 -13.64 -22.82
N SER A 656 9.53 -14.60 -23.08
CA SER A 656 9.34 -15.64 -24.11
C SER A 656 9.13 -17.06 -23.58
N ARG A 657 8.94 -17.26 -22.26
CA ARG A 657 8.66 -18.58 -21.67
C ARG A 657 7.35 -18.56 -20.87
N PRO A 658 6.20 -18.90 -21.50
CA PRO A 658 4.95 -19.10 -20.76
C PRO A 658 5.07 -20.27 -19.77
N ASP A 659 5.95 -21.23 -20.03
CA ASP A 659 6.11 -22.49 -19.29
C ASP A 659 6.99 -22.37 -18.02
N ILE A 660 7.57 -21.20 -17.76
CA ILE A 660 8.28 -20.86 -16.50
C ILE A 660 7.43 -19.97 -15.58
N ILE A 661 6.19 -19.67 -15.99
CA ILE A 661 5.15 -19.20 -15.08
C ILE A 661 4.56 -20.45 -14.41
N ASN A 662 5.38 -21.12 -13.59
CA ASN A 662 4.88 -22.14 -12.69
C ASN A 662 4.05 -21.41 -11.61
N PRO A 663 2.87 -21.87 -11.17
CA PRO A 663 2.15 -21.30 -10.04
C PRO A 663 2.99 -21.11 -8.75
N TRP A 664 4.17 -21.74 -8.66
CA TRP A 664 5.16 -21.50 -7.63
C TRP A 664 6.00 -20.21 -7.79
N THR A 665 6.24 -19.69 -9.01
CA THR A 665 6.88 -18.38 -9.20
C THR A 665 5.94 -17.22 -8.80
N LEU A 666 4.62 -17.41 -8.99
CA LEU A 666 3.56 -16.56 -8.42
C LEU A 666 3.48 -16.64 -6.88
N ALA A 667 3.97 -17.71 -6.26
CA ALA A 667 4.04 -17.88 -4.80
C ALA A 667 5.33 -17.34 -4.16
N THR A 668 6.28 -16.80 -4.94
CA THR A 668 7.53 -16.20 -4.43
C THR A 668 7.53 -14.67 -4.35
N PHE A 669 6.64 -13.99 -5.08
CA PHE A 669 6.39 -12.56 -4.96
C PHE A 669 5.81 -12.09 -3.59
N PRO A 670 5.04 -12.92 -2.85
CA PRO A 670 4.61 -12.58 -1.48
C PRO A 670 5.77 -12.40 -0.48
N LYS A 671 6.99 -12.87 -0.81
CA LYS A 671 8.15 -12.75 0.08
C LYS A 671 8.88 -11.40 -0.04
N ILE A 672 8.52 -10.57 -1.01
CA ILE A 672 9.19 -9.29 -1.27
C ILE A 672 8.82 -8.23 -0.23
N CYS A 673 7.56 -8.22 0.23
CA CYS A 673 7.12 -7.33 1.32
C CYS A 673 7.43 -7.88 2.72
N CYS A 674 7.55 -9.21 2.89
CA CYS A 674 8.18 -9.79 4.09
C CYS A 674 9.61 -9.27 4.31
N LEU A 675 10.31 -8.81 3.27
CA LEU A 675 11.69 -8.34 3.38
C LEU A 675 11.82 -6.85 3.71
N ARG A 676 10.77 -6.04 3.46
CA ARG A 676 10.63 -4.68 4.03
C ARG A 676 10.52 -4.76 5.56
N ARG A 677 9.97 -5.87 6.08
CA ARG A 677 9.93 -6.24 7.51
C ARG A 677 11.20 -6.96 8.00
N CYS A 678 11.88 -7.77 7.16
CA CYS A 678 13.13 -8.47 7.54
C CYS A 678 14.38 -7.57 7.62
N LEU A 679 14.39 -6.37 7.02
CA LEU A 679 15.51 -5.42 7.13
C LEU A 679 15.65 -4.79 8.52
N ALA A 680 14.78 -5.16 9.48
CA ALA A 680 14.79 -4.70 10.86
C ALA A 680 15.22 -5.75 11.92
N ILE A 681 15.93 -6.85 11.60
CA ILE A 681 16.43 -7.81 12.62
C ILE A 681 17.88 -8.31 12.37
N PRO A 682 18.78 -8.32 13.40
CA PRO A 682 20.19 -8.79 13.34
C PRO A 682 20.36 -10.33 13.26
N PRO A 683 21.60 -10.84 13.03
CA PRO A 683 21.86 -12.06 12.26
C PRO A 683 21.80 -13.34 13.10
N GLY A 684 20.96 -14.29 12.69
CA GLY A 684 20.94 -15.61 13.31
C GLY A 684 19.83 -16.55 12.87
N CYS A 685 19.67 -16.85 11.56
CA CYS A 685 18.84 -17.99 11.17
C CYS A 685 19.44 -18.79 10.00
N ARG A 686 19.63 -20.10 10.26
CA ARG A 686 20.18 -21.09 9.33
C ARG A 686 19.07 -21.67 8.44
N ARG A 687 19.37 -21.74 7.14
CA ARG A 687 18.88 -22.66 6.08
C ARG A 687 17.39 -22.98 6.04
N VAL A 688 16.71 -22.40 5.05
CA VAL A 688 15.65 -23.09 4.29
C VAL A 688 16.22 -23.41 2.91
N SER A 689 16.30 -24.71 2.60
CA SER A 689 16.77 -25.25 1.33
C SER A 689 15.76 -25.01 0.21
N GLY A 690 16.24 -24.56 -0.96
CA GLY A 690 15.48 -24.66 -2.22
C GLY A 690 15.11 -23.36 -2.92
N CYS A 691 15.90 -22.28 -2.82
CA CYS A 691 15.75 -21.14 -3.72
C CYS A 691 17.10 -20.47 -3.96
N ASP A 692 17.47 -20.29 -5.22
CA ASP A 692 18.71 -19.63 -5.61
C ASP A 692 18.68 -18.17 -5.13
N LYS A 693 19.71 -17.77 -4.38
CA LYS A 693 19.73 -16.50 -3.62
C LYS A 693 19.87 -15.25 -4.51
N LYS A 694 20.22 -15.40 -5.79
CA LYS A 694 20.46 -14.29 -6.72
C LYS A 694 19.15 -13.68 -7.27
N ASP A 695 18.17 -14.50 -7.61
CA ASP A 695 16.97 -14.03 -8.32
C ASP A 695 15.95 -13.32 -7.41
N LYS A 696 16.06 -13.51 -6.08
CA LYS A 696 15.17 -12.87 -5.10
C LYS A 696 15.57 -11.45 -4.72
N LYS A 697 16.85 -11.08 -4.83
CA LYS A 697 17.35 -9.75 -4.44
C LYS A 697 17.01 -8.70 -5.51
N ILE A 698 17.22 -9.08 -6.77
CA ILE A 698 17.03 -8.27 -7.98
C ILE A 698 15.62 -7.69 -8.09
N TRP A 699 14.57 -8.45 -7.75
CA TRP A 699 13.18 -8.01 -7.94
C TRP A 699 12.60 -7.12 -6.83
N GLN A 700 13.18 -7.14 -5.63
CA GLN A 700 12.75 -6.26 -4.52
C GLN A 700 13.28 -4.86 -4.68
N GLU A 701 14.48 -4.81 -5.24
CA GLU A 701 15.23 -3.59 -5.45
C GLU A 701 14.65 -2.77 -6.63
N ILE A 702 14.11 -3.41 -7.67
CA ILE A 702 13.46 -2.75 -8.82
C ILE A 702 12.22 -1.89 -8.44
N SER A 703 11.44 -2.30 -7.43
CA SER A 703 10.25 -1.55 -6.97
C SER A 703 10.61 -0.28 -6.20
N PHE A 704 11.66 -0.32 -5.37
CA PHE A 704 12.15 0.84 -4.63
C PHE A 704 12.81 1.86 -5.56
N ILE A 705 13.44 1.35 -6.62
CA ILE A 705 14.22 2.12 -7.56
C ILE A 705 13.35 2.90 -8.54
N ASN A 706 12.18 2.40 -8.94
CA ASN A 706 11.28 3.15 -9.82
C ASN A 706 10.85 4.55 -9.28
N ASN A 707 10.97 4.78 -7.97
CA ASN A 707 10.76 6.08 -7.33
C ASN A 707 12.05 6.78 -6.88
N ALA A 708 13.22 6.14 -6.99
CA ALA A 708 14.47 6.59 -6.35
C ALA A 708 15.71 6.59 -7.27
N VAL A 709 15.58 6.45 -8.59
CA VAL A 709 16.76 6.50 -9.50
C VAL A 709 17.33 7.91 -9.62
N ILE A 710 18.16 8.34 -8.66
CA ILE A 710 18.99 9.54 -8.75
C ILE A 710 20.32 9.21 -8.03
N SER A 711 21.45 9.41 -8.72
CA SER A 711 22.81 9.03 -8.31
C SER A 711 23.47 10.00 -7.32
N PHE A 712 24.35 9.40 -6.53
CA PHE A 712 25.31 10.02 -5.62
C PHE A 712 26.63 10.33 -6.35
N ASP A 713 26.80 11.56 -6.80
CA ASP A 713 28.12 12.12 -7.12
C ASP A 713 28.39 13.36 -6.27
N VAL A 714 29.15 13.19 -5.20
CA VAL A 714 29.97 14.26 -4.60
C VAL A 714 31.24 13.61 -4.05
N ILE A 715 32.36 13.83 -4.73
CA ILE A 715 33.57 14.54 -4.26
C ILE A 715 34.52 14.49 -5.47
N GLY A 716 34.49 15.56 -6.26
CA GLY A 716 35.58 15.87 -7.18
C GLY A 716 36.76 16.38 -6.37
N GLU A 717 37.93 15.78 -6.58
CA GLU A 717 39.22 16.38 -6.25
C GLU A 717 39.32 17.74 -6.96
N GLU A 718 39.28 18.84 -6.19
CA GLU A 718 39.93 20.09 -6.56
C GLU A 718 40.67 20.61 -5.31
N ASP A 719 41.89 21.11 -5.55
CA ASP A 719 43.02 21.37 -4.64
C ASP A 719 42.76 22.06 -3.29
#